data_AF-A0A970PLR7-F1
#
_entry.id   AF-A0A970PLR7-F1
#
_cell.length_a   1.000
_cell.length_b   1.000
_cell.length_c   1.000
_cell.angle_alpha   90.00
_cell.angle_beta   90.00
_cell.angle_gamma   90.00
#
_symmetry.space_group_name_H-M   'P 1'
#
loop_
_entity.id
_entity.type
_entity.pdbx_description
1 polymer ?
#
loop_
_entity_poly.entity_id
_entity_poly.type
_entity_poly.pdbx_seq_one_letter_code
_entity_poly.pdbx_strand_id
1 'polypeptide(L)'
;MKKISFLLVIMLLMGRVFAVNSFGFEFPEGRGQVSPEILQLVQAVNADSIMSYIQVLQDFETRYYLAPNRLEIATWLKDQFIRFGITDTEFQIFEHPQGGTQYNVIATLPGLESEDEYIYIGAHYDSTLESPIPSMTLAPGADDDASGCAAILEIARIMMLAGFQPRCNIRFVAFAMEETGLHGSNHCSYHLRENGTRLRAYINLDMIAFMVSEEDDWQIRLHPYTGSEQQHQFAWEQMILYSDLTPVEGVQDTTRGDSYCFWIRGFPTIYLQEPFLNQHMHTPEDTIDKLNPQFCAQMVKAIMATLAGYSLMPAMPREMKVLDGGNGHELVVQWASSNDASITQYKACYSNADGSISGEEIVAGFSHTISDLVQDEEYTVRLYSMDAEGKLSFWVQDSGIPRVIPQVPLNLCETPIRDAIQISWDANIEWDLAGYILYKSNSDTQLGTPVTTLPITDTSFTDTDVNSQDGFYYYTLQAIDKDGNTSELTDSVSSRPLTLDRGILIVDETKHSYGAGTYNIPNDLVDAFYEGLLEGFTVDQFDCEEQDELLRLADIGVYSSILWHGNDMAEMDYIARVKPAIKEYLAAGGKILFSVMGINRSMGVDDFAAQCLGIQQALSPSLAHLKYANSVFEGMIDLQVDPQKIDSSQGGHLRQITAIHPTDNAQILYVADSDFEDEHYFGVLNGSPVGLRNFYEAGEAITLSFPLYYMYQDQAKDFVQHVFRNLFLEDTASDDPYHTPPARLAIGANHPNPFLHSTRFAVITKDEHLPISVGVYNLRGQRVRALAQDAAPRTVSEMSWDGKDEKGMRLASGIYMLRLVQGNRSVARKVVLMH
;
A
#
# COMPACT_ATOMS: atom_id res chain seq x y z
N MET A 1 -32.94 26.31 60.35
CA MET A 1 -32.56 24.88 60.45
C MET A 1 -32.49 24.14 59.10
N LYS A 2 -33.11 24.60 57.99
CA LYS A 2 -33.02 23.93 56.67
C LYS A 2 -31.73 24.19 55.83
N LYS A 3 -30.90 25.19 56.17
CA LYS A 3 -29.65 25.50 55.42
C LYS A 3 -28.40 24.75 55.92
N ILE A 4 -28.45 24.16 57.12
CA ILE A 4 -27.30 23.45 57.71
C ILE A 4 -27.23 21.99 57.22
N SER A 5 -28.35 21.39 56.82
CA SER A 5 -28.41 20.03 56.26
C SER A 5 -27.81 19.92 54.85
N PHE A 6 -27.94 20.94 54.00
CA PHE A 6 -27.40 20.92 52.63
C PHE A 6 -25.86 21.04 52.60
N LEU A 7 -25.29 21.85 53.49
CA LEU A 7 -23.83 22.00 53.59
C LEU A 7 -23.15 20.74 54.19
N LEU A 8 -23.83 20.04 55.10
CA LEU A 8 -23.32 18.81 55.71
C LEU A 8 -23.28 17.65 54.71
N VAL A 9 -24.28 17.57 53.82
CA VAL A 9 -24.35 16.57 52.74
C VAL A 9 -23.23 16.79 51.70
N ILE A 10 -22.94 18.05 51.34
CA ILE A 10 -21.82 18.39 50.44
C ILE A 10 -20.46 18.05 51.07
N MET A 11 -20.26 18.30 52.37
CA MET A 11 -19.02 17.93 53.08
C MET A 11 -18.84 16.41 53.24
N LEU A 12 -19.92 15.65 53.44
CA LEU A 12 -19.89 14.18 53.49
C LEU A 12 -19.64 13.54 52.11
N LEU A 13 -20.20 14.12 51.04
CA LEU A 13 -19.92 13.74 49.65
C LEU A 13 -18.46 14.03 49.26
N MET A 14 -17.93 15.20 49.61
CA MET A 14 -16.51 15.51 49.39
C MET A 14 -15.58 14.53 50.12
N GLY A 15 -15.91 14.11 51.34
CA GLY A 15 -15.12 13.13 52.10
C GLY A 15 -15.04 11.73 51.47
N ARG A 16 -16.02 11.32 50.66
CA ARG A 16 -16.03 10.03 49.94
C ARG A 16 -15.31 10.07 48.59
N VAL A 17 -15.24 11.23 47.94
CA VAL A 17 -14.57 11.43 46.63
C VAL A 17 -13.03 11.42 46.74
N PHE A 18 -12.46 11.80 47.89
CA PHE A 18 -10.99 11.85 48.07
C PHE A 18 -10.28 10.49 48.17
N ALA A 19 -11.00 9.36 48.19
CA ALA A 19 -10.41 8.02 48.29
C ALA A 19 -10.06 7.36 46.93
N VAL A 20 -10.27 8.06 45.80
CA VAL A 20 -10.18 7.50 44.43
C VAL A 20 -8.74 7.47 43.86
N ASN A 21 -7.73 7.93 44.62
CA ASN A 21 -6.36 8.14 44.12
C ASN A 21 -5.47 6.89 43.97
N SER A 22 -6.01 5.68 43.82
CA SER A 22 -5.22 4.44 43.68
C SER A 22 -4.86 4.04 42.25
N PHE A 23 -5.34 4.74 41.21
CA PHE A 23 -5.14 4.34 39.80
C PHE A 23 -4.25 5.27 38.96
N GLY A 24 -3.60 6.28 39.55
CA GLY A 24 -2.58 7.09 38.86
C GLY A 24 -3.10 7.99 37.72
N PHE A 25 -4.41 8.15 37.56
CA PHE A 25 -5.01 9.05 36.57
C PHE A 25 -5.65 10.27 37.27
N GLU A 26 -5.05 11.44 37.13
CA GLU A 26 -5.70 12.72 37.43
C GLU A 26 -6.62 13.09 36.25
N PHE A 27 -7.91 13.34 36.53
CA PHE A 27 -8.90 13.78 35.55
C PHE A 27 -9.21 15.28 35.71
N PRO A 28 -9.66 15.96 34.65
CA PRO A 28 -10.04 17.37 34.71
C PRO A 28 -11.13 17.65 35.75
N GLU A 29 -11.01 18.78 36.47
CA GLU A 29 -12.01 19.25 37.43
C GLU A 29 -13.42 19.34 36.80
N GLY A 30 -14.44 18.75 37.43
CA GLY A 30 -15.85 18.93 37.04
C GLY A 30 -16.78 17.71 37.13
N ARG A 31 -16.25 16.47 37.17
CA ARG A 31 -17.07 15.24 37.17
C ARG A 31 -17.75 14.87 38.51
N GLY A 32 -17.47 15.60 39.59
CA GLY A 32 -18.01 15.32 40.94
C GLY A 32 -19.30 16.05 41.34
N GLN A 33 -20.03 16.66 40.39
CA GLN A 33 -21.24 17.44 40.70
C GLN A 33 -22.53 16.64 40.45
N VAL A 34 -23.44 16.69 41.41
CA VAL A 34 -24.78 16.09 41.30
C VAL A 34 -25.60 16.84 40.24
N SER A 35 -25.96 16.15 39.16
CA SER A 35 -26.88 16.60 38.12
C SER A 35 -28.32 16.62 38.66
N PRO A 36 -29.01 17.78 38.63
CA PRO A 36 -30.41 17.87 39.05
C PRO A 36 -31.35 16.96 38.26
N GLU A 37 -31.07 16.76 36.97
CA GLU A 37 -31.86 15.91 36.08
C GLU A 37 -31.73 14.43 36.49
N ILE A 38 -30.50 13.94 36.70
CA ILE A 38 -30.27 12.56 37.16
C ILE A 38 -30.87 12.35 38.56
N LEU A 39 -30.72 13.33 39.45
CA LEU A 39 -31.29 13.28 40.79
C LEU A 39 -32.81 13.15 40.77
N GLN A 40 -33.50 13.84 39.85
CA GLN A 40 -34.95 13.73 39.70
C GLN A 40 -35.38 12.30 39.30
N LEU A 41 -34.66 11.68 38.36
CA LEU A 41 -34.95 10.30 37.93
C LEU A 41 -34.74 9.32 39.09
N VAL A 42 -33.59 9.38 39.74
CA VAL A 42 -33.19 8.53 40.87
C VAL A 42 -34.18 8.63 42.05
N GLN A 43 -34.73 9.82 42.30
CA GLN A 43 -35.75 10.02 43.34
C GLN A 43 -37.12 9.41 43.01
N ALA A 44 -37.39 9.13 41.74
CA ALA A 44 -38.65 8.53 41.30
C ALA A 44 -38.66 6.99 41.37
N VAL A 45 -37.52 6.36 41.66
CA VAL A 45 -37.39 4.91 41.85
C VAL A 45 -38.27 4.43 42.99
N ASN A 46 -39.13 3.45 42.72
CA ASN A 46 -40.09 2.94 43.68
C ASN A 46 -39.93 1.42 43.88
N ALA A 47 -39.72 1.01 45.12
CA ALA A 47 -39.53 -0.42 45.46
C ALA A 47 -40.79 -1.26 45.16
N ASP A 48 -41.99 -0.71 45.37
CA ASP A 48 -43.24 -1.46 45.19
C ASP A 48 -43.49 -1.78 43.71
N SER A 49 -43.18 -0.87 42.78
CA SER A 49 -43.29 -1.16 41.35
C SER A 49 -42.28 -2.22 40.91
N ILE A 50 -41.02 -2.12 41.37
CA ILE A 50 -39.99 -3.12 41.06
C ILE A 50 -40.44 -4.51 41.55
N MET A 51 -40.83 -4.63 42.83
CA MET A 51 -41.31 -5.89 43.38
C MET A 51 -42.58 -6.40 42.68
N SER A 52 -43.47 -5.50 42.24
CA SER A 52 -44.64 -5.91 41.46
C SER A 52 -44.27 -6.52 40.10
N TYR A 53 -43.20 -6.07 39.44
CA TYR A 53 -42.73 -6.69 38.20
C TYR A 53 -42.08 -8.04 38.45
N ILE A 54 -41.26 -8.15 39.50
CA ILE A 54 -40.67 -9.43 39.93
C ILE A 54 -41.77 -10.45 40.23
N GLN A 55 -42.81 -10.05 40.97
CA GLN A 55 -43.93 -10.93 41.31
C GLN A 55 -44.60 -11.49 40.05
N VAL A 56 -44.87 -10.65 39.04
CA VAL A 56 -45.49 -11.11 37.80
C VAL A 56 -44.59 -12.07 37.02
N LEU A 57 -43.28 -11.80 36.97
CA LEU A 57 -42.32 -12.70 36.32
C LEU A 57 -42.22 -14.05 37.05
N GLN A 58 -42.24 -14.03 38.37
CA GLN A 58 -42.32 -15.22 39.22
C GLN A 58 -43.63 -16.00 39.01
N ASP A 59 -44.77 -15.31 38.84
CA ASP A 59 -46.10 -15.92 38.70
C ASP A 59 -46.27 -16.73 37.40
N PHE A 60 -45.34 -16.62 36.45
CA PHE A 60 -45.24 -17.56 35.32
C PHE A 60 -44.78 -18.97 35.74
N GLU A 61 -44.45 -19.18 37.02
CA GLU A 61 -43.96 -20.40 37.67
C GLU A 61 -42.57 -20.86 37.20
N THR A 62 -42.32 -20.86 35.90
CA THR A 62 -41.03 -21.13 35.28
C THR A 62 -40.89 -20.31 34.01
N ARG A 63 -39.68 -19.80 33.79
CA ARG A 63 -39.30 -19.11 32.56
C ARG A 63 -38.23 -19.88 31.80
N TYR A 64 -38.11 -21.17 32.07
CA TYR A 64 -37.18 -22.07 31.39
C TYR A 64 -37.36 -22.01 29.88
N TYR A 65 -36.27 -21.95 29.13
CA TYR A 65 -36.31 -21.61 27.71
C TYR A 65 -37.10 -22.57 26.82
N LEU A 66 -37.33 -23.82 27.23
CA LEU A 66 -38.20 -24.77 26.50
C LEU A 66 -39.65 -24.78 26.98
N ALA A 67 -39.99 -24.04 28.04
CA ALA A 67 -41.35 -23.94 28.55
C ALA A 67 -42.28 -23.33 27.47
N PRO A 68 -43.55 -23.78 27.41
CA PRO A 68 -44.49 -23.34 26.37
C PRO A 68 -44.91 -21.88 26.49
N ASN A 69 -44.69 -21.24 27.64
CA ASN A 69 -45.03 -19.84 27.96
C ASN A 69 -43.96 -18.83 27.50
N ARG A 70 -42.83 -19.25 26.89
CA ARG A 70 -41.74 -18.33 26.49
C ARG A 70 -42.17 -17.12 25.64
N LEU A 71 -43.08 -17.31 24.69
CA LEU A 71 -43.62 -16.21 23.88
C LEU A 71 -44.57 -15.31 24.68
N GLU A 72 -45.31 -15.89 25.62
CA GLU A 72 -46.21 -15.15 26.50
C GLU A 72 -45.42 -14.21 27.41
N ILE A 73 -44.33 -14.70 28.02
CA ILE A 73 -43.41 -13.92 28.86
C ILE A 73 -42.77 -12.79 28.04
N ALA A 74 -42.20 -13.11 26.87
CA ALA A 74 -41.60 -12.11 25.99
C ALA A 74 -42.62 -11.05 25.53
N THR A 75 -43.86 -11.44 25.24
CA THR A 75 -44.94 -10.52 24.90
C THR A 75 -45.33 -9.64 26.08
N TRP A 76 -45.42 -10.19 27.29
CA TRP A 76 -45.72 -9.40 28.48
C TRP A 76 -44.66 -8.32 28.75
N LEU A 77 -43.37 -8.67 28.61
CA LEU A 77 -42.24 -7.73 28.74
C LEU A 77 -42.34 -6.62 27.68
N LYS A 78 -42.55 -7.00 26.42
CA LYS A 78 -42.73 -6.05 25.31
C LYS A 78 -43.89 -5.09 25.57
N ASP A 79 -45.03 -5.61 26.02
CA ASP A 79 -46.22 -4.84 26.30
C ASP A 79 -46.02 -3.85 27.45
N GLN A 80 -45.15 -4.13 28.43
CA GLN A 80 -44.82 -3.15 29.47
C GLN A 80 -44.14 -1.91 28.87
N PHE A 81 -43.15 -2.08 28.00
CA PHE A 81 -42.49 -0.95 27.32
C PHE A 81 -43.49 -0.11 26.50
N ILE A 82 -44.37 -0.78 25.75
CA ILE A 82 -45.43 -0.11 24.99
C ILE A 82 -46.36 0.68 25.92
N ARG A 83 -46.75 0.10 27.06
CA ARG A 83 -47.58 0.77 28.07
C ARG A 83 -46.92 2.00 28.67
N PHE A 84 -45.59 2.03 28.77
CA PHE A 84 -44.84 3.21 29.23
C PHE A 84 -44.71 4.29 28.15
N GLY A 85 -45.05 3.98 26.89
CA GLY A 85 -44.99 4.89 25.76
C GLY A 85 -43.79 4.68 24.84
N ILE A 86 -42.97 3.64 25.07
CA ILE A 86 -41.89 3.26 24.15
C ILE A 86 -42.50 2.36 23.08
N THR A 87 -42.79 2.93 21.91
CA THR A 87 -43.49 2.20 20.84
C THR A 87 -42.56 1.45 19.89
N ASP A 88 -41.29 1.87 19.79
CA ASP A 88 -40.28 1.17 19.01
C ASP A 88 -39.80 -0.08 19.77
N THR A 89 -40.53 -1.18 19.55
CA THR A 89 -40.32 -2.45 20.25
C THR A 89 -40.35 -3.62 19.28
N GLU A 90 -39.38 -4.52 19.42
CA GLU A 90 -39.20 -5.66 18.53
C GLU A 90 -38.86 -6.94 19.27
N PHE A 91 -39.13 -8.07 18.62
CA PHE A 91 -38.53 -9.34 18.99
C PHE A 91 -37.34 -9.59 18.07
N GLN A 92 -36.16 -9.78 18.65
CA GLN A 92 -35.06 -10.38 17.92
C GLN A 92 -35.19 -11.91 18.07
N ILE A 93 -35.60 -12.54 16.97
CA ILE A 93 -36.00 -13.95 16.92
C ILE A 93 -34.81 -14.83 16.50
N PHE A 94 -34.57 -15.91 17.23
CA PHE A 94 -33.56 -16.92 16.88
C PHE A 94 -34.03 -18.35 17.21
N GLU A 95 -33.40 -19.33 16.56
CA GLU A 95 -33.73 -20.75 16.70
C GLU A 95 -32.68 -21.49 17.53
N HIS A 96 -33.13 -22.31 18.47
CA HIS A 96 -32.25 -23.16 19.26
C HIS A 96 -31.90 -24.47 18.51
N PRO A 97 -30.65 -24.96 18.54
CA PRO A 97 -30.25 -26.18 17.83
C PRO A 97 -31.01 -27.46 18.24
N GLN A 98 -31.53 -27.51 19.47
CA GLN A 98 -32.31 -28.65 19.98
C GLN A 98 -33.83 -28.44 19.79
N GLY A 99 -34.22 -27.38 19.08
CA GLY A 99 -35.58 -27.01 18.74
C GLY A 99 -36.16 -25.89 19.61
N GLY A 100 -36.99 -25.03 19.01
CA GLY A 100 -37.77 -23.99 19.67
C GLY A 100 -37.32 -22.56 19.31
N THR A 101 -38.26 -21.77 18.80
CA THR A 101 -38.09 -20.32 18.57
C THR A 101 -37.99 -19.56 19.88
N GLN A 102 -37.02 -18.65 19.95
CA GLN A 102 -36.68 -17.80 21.10
C GLN A 102 -36.76 -16.32 20.74
N TYR A 103 -36.92 -15.48 21.76
CA TYR A 103 -37.28 -14.06 21.58
C TYR A 103 -36.50 -13.18 22.56
N ASN A 104 -35.43 -12.53 22.11
CA ASN A 104 -34.96 -11.36 22.85
C ASN A 104 -35.99 -10.24 22.69
N VAL A 105 -36.31 -9.51 23.75
CA VAL A 105 -37.22 -8.36 23.72
C VAL A 105 -36.39 -7.10 23.71
N ILE A 106 -36.55 -6.26 22.68
CA ILE A 106 -35.80 -5.00 22.55
C ILE A 106 -36.79 -3.83 22.50
N ALA A 107 -36.53 -2.80 23.29
CA ALA A 107 -37.27 -1.54 23.28
C ALA A 107 -36.30 -0.36 23.13
N THR A 108 -36.52 0.49 22.12
CA THR A 108 -35.64 1.62 21.81
C THR A 108 -36.27 2.94 22.26
N LEU A 109 -35.60 3.66 23.16
CA LEU A 109 -35.85 5.05 23.46
C LEU A 109 -34.91 5.92 22.60
N PRO A 110 -35.41 6.66 21.59
CA PRO A 110 -34.58 7.40 20.67
C PRO A 110 -33.86 8.59 21.32
N GLY A 111 -32.61 8.82 20.93
CA GLY A 111 -31.83 10.00 21.30
C GLY A 111 -32.07 11.19 20.38
N LEU A 112 -31.72 12.41 20.82
CA LEU A 112 -31.87 13.63 19.99
C LEU A 112 -30.70 13.95 19.08
N GLU A 113 -29.47 13.63 19.50
CA GLU A 113 -28.25 14.22 18.93
C GLU A 113 -27.40 13.18 18.21
N SER A 114 -27.42 11.93 18.67
CA SER A 114 -26.57 10.84 18.17
C SER A 114 -27.41 9.62 17.78
N GLU A 115 -28.09 9.70 16.64
CA GLU A 115 -29.00 8.64 16.15
C GLU A 115 -28.26 7.35 15.74
N ASP A 116 -26.94 7.41 15.51
CA ASP A 116 -26.10 6.28 15.10
C ASP A 116 -25.30 5.64 16.24
N GLU A 117 -25.53 6.05 17.49
CA GLU A 117 -24.88 5.52 18.69
C GLU A 117 -25.89 5.03 19.73
N TYR A 118 -25.58 3.91 20.37
CA TYR A 118 -26.49 3.21 21.28
C TYR A 118 -25.86 2.96 22.64
N ILE A 119 -26.68 3.02 23.69
CA ILE A 119 -26.42 2.37 24.97
C ILE A 119 -27.38 1.19 25.07
N TYR A 120 -26.85 0.02 25.39
CA TYR A 120 -27.66 -1.14 25.71
C TYR A 120 -27.68 -1.35 27.21
N ILE A 121 -28.85 -1.62 27.77
CA ILE A 121 -29.02 -2.07 29.14
C ILE A 121 -29.87 -3.33 29.12
N GLY A 122 -29.41 -4.39 29.76
CA GLY A 122 -30.09 -5.67 29.67
C GLY A 122 -29.96 -6.57 30.89
N ALA A 123 -30.86 -7.54 30.90
CA ALA A 123 -31.05 -8.57 31.91
C ALA A 123 -31.63 -9.80 31.20
N HIS A 124 -31.41 -11.00 31.71
CA HIS A 124 -32.06 -12.18 31.14
C HIS A 124 -33.41 -12.44 31.80
N TYR A 125 -34.35 -12.98 31.05
CA TYR A 125 -35.68 -13.28 31.59
C TYR A 125 -35.94 -14.78 31.78
N ASP A 126 -35.11 -15.66 31.24
CA ASP A 126 -35.24 -17.09 31.51
C ASP A 126 -34.81 -17.42 32.94
N SER A 127 -35.23 -18.60 33.42
CA SER A 127 -34.86 -19.13 34.73
C SER A 127 -34.61 -20.63 34.64
N THR A 128 -33.77 -21.16 35.53
CA THR A 128 -33.43 -22.58 35.54
C THR A 128 -33.47 -23.20 36.93
N LEU A 129 -33.21 -24.50 36.98
CA LEU A 129 -32.97 -25.26 38.21
C LEU A 129 -31.69 -26.08 38.07
N GLU A 130 -30.92 -26.17 39.14
CA GLU A 130 -29.73 -27.04 39.17
C GLU A 130 -30.11 -28.53 39.21
N SER A 131 -29.35 -29.34 38.48
CA SER A 131 -29.50 -30.79 38.42
C SER A 131 -29.36 -31.40 39.84
N PRO A 132 -30.23 -32.35 40.24
CA PRO A 132 -31.04 -33.23 39.39
C PRO A 132 -32.50 -32.81 39.22
N ILE A 133 -32.88 -31.58 39.59
CA ILE A 133 -34.28 -31.15 39.47
C ILE A 133 -34.60 -30.90 37.98
N PRO A 134 -35.67 -31.49 37.42
CA PRO A 134 -36.03 -31.23 36.03
C PRO A 134 -36.35 -29.75 35.82
N SER A 135 -35.59 -29.04 34.98
CA SER A 135 -35.72 -27.58 34.77
C SER A 135 -37.10 -27.12 34.24
N MET A 136 -37.95 -28.05 33.81
CA MET A 136 -39.36 -27.80 33.42
C MET A 136 -40.35 -27.75 34.61
N THR A 137 -39.87 -27.81 35.86
CA THR A 137 -40.70 -27.63 37.08
C THR A 137 -40.76 -26.17 37.54
N LEU A 138 -41.32 -25.90 38.72
CA LEU A 138 -41.36 -24.59 39.38
C LEU A 138 -39.93 -24.02 39.54
N ALA A 139 -39.61 -22.98 38.77
CA ALA A 139 -38.33 -22.27 38.74
C ALA A 139 -38.61 -20.77 38.81
N PRO A 140 -38.94 -20.25 40.02
CA PRO A 140 -39.49 -18.91 40.17
C PRO A 140 -38.52 -17.80 39.72
N GLY A 141 -37.21 -17.98 39.91
CA GLY A 141 -36.17 -17.07 39.40
C GLY A 141 -36.38 -15.62 39.82
N ALA A 142 -36.78 -15.37 41.07
CA ALA A 142 -37.18 -14.04 41.51
C ALA A 142 -35.99 -13.07 41.55
N ASP A 143 -34.84 -13.54 42.03
CA ASP A 143 -33.60 -12.80 41.95
C ASP A 143 -32.90 -13.02 40.61
N ASP A 144 -32.89 -14.26 40.12
CA ASP A 144 -32.15 -14.74 38.94
C ASP A 144 -33.09 -15.12 37.77
N ASP A 145 -33.39 -14.22 36.83
CA ASP A 145 -33.07 -12.78 36.83
C ASP A 145 -34.31 -11.90 36.61
N ALA A 146 -35.41 -12.23 37.29
CA ALA A 146 -36.57 -11.35 37.32
C ALA A 146 -36.24 -9.97 37.94
N SER A 147 -35.24 -9.90 38.82
CA SER A 147 -34.76 -8.66 39.44
C SER A 147 -34.14 -7.69 38.43
N GLY A 148 -33.23 -8.16 37.56
CA GLY A 148 -32.66 -7.36 36.47
C GLY A 148 -33.72 -6.92 35.45
N CYS A 149 -34.63 -7.83 35.08
CA CYS A 149 -35.75 -7.51 34.20
C CYS A 149 -36.67 -6.43 34.79
N ALA A 150 -36.97 -6.49 36.09
CA ALA A 150 -37.76 -5.49 36.78
C ALA A 150 -37.06 -4.11 36.80
N ALA A 151 -35.73 -4.09 36.93
CA ALA A 151 -34.96 -2.84 36.87
C ALA A 151 -35.07 -2.14 35.52
N ILE A 152 -34.88 -2.85 34.40
CA ILE A 152 -34.99 -2.23 33.07
C ILE A 152 -36.41 -1.70 32.79
N LEU A 153 -37.44 -2.38 33.29
CA LEU A 153 -38.83 -1.92 33.21
C LEU A 153 -39.07 -0.66 34.04
N GLU A 154 -38.62 -0.64 35.29
CA GLU A 154 -38.79 0.50 36.19
C GLU A 154 -38.04 1.74 35.67
N ILE A 155 -36.81 1.55 35.17
CA ILE A 155 -36.01 2.62 34.56
C ILE A 155 -36.74 3.20 33.35
N ALA A 156 -37.19 2.35 32.42
CA ALA A 156 -37.94 2.78 31.24
C ALA A 156 -39.21 3.54 31.62
N ARG A 157 -39.99 3.03 32.60
CA ARG A 157 -41.20 3.68 33.10
C ARG A 157 -40.89 5.08 33.64
N ILE A 158 -39.85 5.23 34.46
CA ILE A 158 -39.49 6.50 35.07
C ILE A 158 -38.99 7.51 34.03
N MET A 159 -38.12 7.08 33.11
CA MET A 159 -37.63 7.94 32.04
C MET A 159 -38.78 8.49 31.20
N MET A 160 -39.74 7.64 30.81
CA MET A 160 -40.92 8.08 30.06
C MET A 160 -41.82 9.01 30.85
N LEU A 161 -42.08 8.72 32.13
CA LEU A 161 -42.92 9.57 32.98
C LEU A 161 -42.29 10.94 33.27
N ALA A 162 -40.96 11.00 33.37
CA ALA A 162 -40.22 12.23 33.56
C ALA A 162 -40.10 13.06 32.27
N GLY A 163 -40.44 12.50 31.10
CA GLY A 163 -40.16 13.11 29.80
C GLY A 163 -38.66 13.22 29.54
N PHE A 164 -37.87 12.28 30.07
CA PHE A 164 -36.42 12.26 29.91
C PHE A 164 -36.06 12.04 28.45
N GLN A 165 -35.09 12.81 27.97
CA GLN A 165 -34.70 12.80 26.57
C GLN A 165 -33.18 12.57 26.47
N PRO A 166 -32.74 11.34 26.14
CA PRO A 166 -31.33 11.04 26.02
C PRO A 166 -30.73 11.69 24.76
N ARG A 167 -29.40 11.85 24.74
CA ARG A 167 -28.68 12.35 23.55
C ARG A 167 -28.41 11.25 22.53
N CYS A 168 -28.12 10.04 22.98
CA CYS A 168 -28.00 8.84 22.15
C CYS A 168 -29.14 7.84 22.41
N ASN A 169 -29.29 6.85 21.53
CA ASN A 169 -30.36 5.86 21.68
C ASN A 169 -30.11 4.97 22.89
N ILE A 170 -31.15 4.70 23.68
CA ILE A 170 -31.12 3.69 24.75
C ILE A 170 -31.94 2.49 24.29
N ARG A 171 -31.35 1.30 24.33
CA ARG A 171 -32.05 0.04 24.10
C ARG A 171 -32.13 -0.77 25.38
N PHE A 172 -33.34 -0.97 25.86
CA PHE A 172 -33.65 -1.91 26.93
C PHE A 172 -33.81 -3.30 26.32
N VAL A 173 -33.11 -4.29 26.87
CA VAL A 173 -33.11 -5.64 26.31
C VAL A 173 -33.37 -6.69 27.39
N ALA A 174 -34.37 -7.53 27.19
CA ALA A 174 -34.56 -8.75 27.98
C ALA A 174 -34.08 -9.94 27.14
N PHE A 175 -33.02 -10.61 27.59
CA PHE A 175 -32.40 -11.72 26.89
C PHE A 175 -33.07 -13.06 27.20
N ALA A 176 -33.23 -13.87 26.17
CA ALA A 176 -33.62 -15.26 26.30
C ALA A 176 -32.39 -16.15 26.40
N MET A 177 -32.48 -17.25 27.14
CA MET A 177 -31.47 -18.32 27.14
C MET A 177 -30.08 -17.92 27.66
N GLU A 178 -30.01 -17.16 28.74
CA GLU A 178 -28.74 -16.95 29.45
C GLU A 178 -28.25 -18.27 30.05
N GLU A 179 -29.15 -18.95 30.77
CA GLU A 179 -28.88 -20.06 31.69
C GLU A 179 -28.33 -21.33 31.04
N THR A 180 -28.33 -21.35 29.71
CA THR A 180 -27.88 -22.48 28.89
C THR A 180 -26.69 -22.14 28.00
N GLY A 181 -26.07 -20.99 28.21
CA GLY A 181 -24.84 -20.57 27.53
C GLY A 181 -24.96 -19.24 26.78
N LEU A 182 -25.63 -18.25 27.38
CA LEU A 182 -25.67 -16.86 26.90
C LEU A 182 -26.22 -16.71 25.48
N HIS A 183 -27.14 -17.57 25.05
CA HIS A 183 -27.50 -17.68 23.65
C HIS A 183 -28.17 -16.40 23.12
N GLY A 184 -29.04 -15.76 23.90
CA GLY A 184 -29.70 -14.52 23.54
C GLY A 184 -28.74 -13.37 23.34
N SER A 185 -27.88 -13.10 24.32
CA SER A 185 -26.87 -12.04 24.22
C SER A 185 -25.79 -12.33 23.19
N ASN A 186 -25.39 -13.60 23.04
CA ASN A 186 -24.48 -14.02 21.98
C ASN A 186 -25.05 -13.74 20.58
N HIS A 187 -26.33 -14.06 20.36
CA HIS A 187 -27.03 -13.74 19.11
C HIS A 187 -27.14 -12.23 18.90
N CYS A 188 -27.52 -11.48 19.92
CA CYS A 188 -27.66 -10.03 19.85
C CYS A 188 -26.33 -9.35 19.53
N SER A 189 -25.30 -9.57 20.34
CA SER A 189 -23.98 -8.96 20.20
C SER A 189 -23.31 -9.36 18.88
N TYR A 190 -23.53 -10.58 18.37
CA TYR A 190 -23.09 -10.98 17.03
C TYR A 190 -23.71 -10.09 15.95
N HIS A 191 -25.03 -9.91 15.96
CA HIS A 191 -25.70 -9.04 15.00
C HIS A 191 -25.26 -7.58 15.09
N LEU A 192 -25.00 -7.07 16.29
CA LEU A 192 -24.47 -5.72 16.47
C LEU A 192 -23.09 -5.56 15.84
N ARG A 193 -22.22 -6.56 16.00
CA ARG A 193 -20.88 -6.54 15.42
C ARG A 193 -20.93 -6.60 13.89
N GLU A 194 -21.74 -7.49 13.33
CA GLU A 194 -21.91 -7.65 11.87
C GLU A 194 -22.49 -6.39 11.22
N ASN A 195 -23.39 -5.69 11.91
CA ASN A 195 -24.00 -4.45 11.43
C ASN A 195 -23.12 -3.20 11.65
N GLY A 196 -21.96 -3.34 12.29
CA GLY A 196 -21.10 -2.20 12.65
C GLY A 196 -21.76 -1.23 13.63
N THR A 197 -22.68 -1.71 14.49
CA THR A 197 -23.38 -0.86 15.45
C THR A 197 -22.40 -0.26 16.44
N ARG A 198 -22.50 1.05 16.66
CA ARG A 198 -21.70 1.77 17.65
C ARG A 198 -22.35 1.69 19.02
N LEU A 199 -21.67 1.05 19.97
CA LEU A 199 -22.10 1.01 21.37
C LEU A 199 -21.21 1.93 22.21
N ARG A 200 -21.85 2.86 22.92
CA ARG A 200 -21.21 3.68 23.96
C ARG A 200 -20.90 2.85 25.20
N ALA A 201 -21.85 1.99 25.57
CA ALA A 201 -21.71 0.99 26.63
C ALA A 201 -22.81 -0.09 26.50
N TYR A 202 -22.50 -1.30 26.95
CA TYR A 202 -23.46 -2.30 27.41
C TYR A 202 -23.46 -2.37 28.94
N ILE A 203 -24.64 -2.32 29.55
CA ILE A 203 -24.85 -2.43 31.00
C ILE A 203 -25.59 -3.73 31.27
N ASN A 204 -24.91 -4.71 31.83
CA ASN A 204 -25.50 -5.98 32.25
C ASN A 204 -26.01 -5.91 33.68
N LEU A 205 -27.22 -6.38 33.89
CA LEU A 205 -27.83 -6.59 35.20
C LEU A 205 -28.12 -8.07 35.31
N ASP A 206 -27.69 -8.70 36.40
CA ASP A 206 -28.01 -10.09 36.69
C ASP A 206 -27.83 -10.30 38.20
N MET A 207 -28.96 -10.60 38.87
CA MET A 207 -29.14 -10.68 40.32
C MET A 207 -28.83 -9.37 41.05
N ILE A 208 -29.88 -8.61 41.39
CA ILE A 208 -29.75 -7.26 41.97
C ILE A 208 -30.66 -7.01 43.17
N ALA A 209 -31.21 -8.06 43.81
CA ALA A 209 -32.24 -7.89 44.83
C ALA A 209 -32.03 -8.69 46.12
N PHE A 210 -31.07 -9.59 46.18
CA PHE A 210 -30.78 -10.39 47.36
C PHE A 210 -29.68 -9.78 48.25
N MET A 211 -29.80 -10.05 49.56
CA MET A 211 -28.80 -9.72 50.56
C MET A 211 -28.74 -10.84 51.61
N VAL A 212 -27.57 -11.06 52.19
CA VAL A 212 -27.36 -12.02 53.28
C VAL A 212 -27.70 -11.38 54.63
N SER A 213 -27.36 -10.11 54.82
CA SER A 213 -27.56 -9.33 56.05
C SER A 213 -27.89 -7.86 55.78
N GLU A 214 -28.93 -7.33 56.42
CA GLU A 214 -29.32 -5.91 56.33
C GLU A 214 -28.27 -4.93 56.90
N GLU A 215 -27.40 -5.40 57.81
CA GLU A 215 -26.43 -4.54 58.52
C GLU A 215 -25.12 -4.31 57.74
N ASP A 216 -24.72 -5.24 56.85
CA ASP A 216 -23.39 -5.24 56.23
C ASP A 216 -23.37 -5.24 54.68
N ASP A 217 -24.52 -5.47 54.02
CA ASP A 217 -24.55 -5.78 52.57
C ASP A 217 -25.02 -4.63 51.66
N TRP A 218 -24.93 -3.37 52.11
CA TRP A 218 -25.24 -2.20 51.29
C TRP A 218 -24.12 -1.89 50.29
N GLN A 219 -23.84 -2.86 49.43
CA GLN A 219 -22.77 -2.84 48.44
C GLN A 219 -23.31 -3.16 47.04
N ILE A 220 -22.65 -2.65 46.02
CA ILE A 220 -22.92 -3.00 44.62
C ILE A 220 -21.63 -3.50 44.00
N ARG A 221 -21.66 -4.70 43.41
CA ARG A 221 -20.49 -5.24 42.71
C ARG A 221 -20.50 -4.74 41.28
N LEU A 222 -19.43 -4.07 40.89
CA LEU A 222 -19.17 -3.66 39.51
C LEU A 222 -17.99 -4.47 38.98
N HIS A 223 -18.24 -5.29 37.97
CA HIS A 223 -17.22 -6.12 37.33
C HIS A 223 -16.47 -5.31 36.26
N PRO A 224 -15.13 -5.16 36.38
CA PRO A 224 -14.33 -4.47 35.37
C PRO A 224 -14.07 -5.35 34.15
N TYR A 225 -13.97 -4.71 32.98
CA TYR A 225 -13.63 -5.34 31.71
C TYR A 225 -12.51 -4.57 31.02
N THR A 226 -11.51 -5.29 30.52
CA THR A 226 -10.39 -4.71 29.75
C THR A 226 -10.94 -3.96 28.54
N GLY A 227 -10.55 -2.69 28.37
CA GLY A 227 -11.02 -1.77 27.33
C GLY A 227 -12.31 -1.02 27.68
N SER A 228 -12.84 -1.17 28.90
CA SER A 228 -14.03 -0.47 29.41
C SER A 228 -13.73 0.36 30.66
N GLU A 229 -12.47 0.74 30.88
CA GLU A 229 -12.01 1.41 32.10
C GLU A 229 -12.72 2.76 32.32
N GLN A 230 -12.96 3.51 31.24
CA GLN A 230 -13.67 4.79 31.31
C GLN A 230 -15.14 4.61 31.74
N GLN A 231 -15.80 3.59 31.19
CA GLN A 231 -17.17 3.23 31.53
C GLN A 231 -17.24 2.79 32.99
N HIS A 232 -16.38 1.87 33.40
CA HIS A 232 -16.28 1.36 34.78
C HIS A 232 -16.12 2.50 35.78
N GLN A 233 -15.12 3.36 35.57
CA GLN A 233 -14.84 4.47 36.47
C GLN A 233 -16.02 5.45 36.56
N PHE A 234 -16.61 5.83 35.42
CA PHE A 234 -17.75 6.73 35.45
C PHE A 234 -18.95 6.11 36.18
N ALA A 235 -19.23 4.83 35.97
CA ALA A 235 -20.30 4.11 36.66
C ALA A 235 -20.07 4.08 38.17
N TRP A 236 -18.83 3.78 38.59
CA TRP A 236 -18.41 3.81 39.99
C TRP A 236 -18.69 5.16 40.65
N GLU A 237 -18.35 6.27 39.97
CA GLU A 237 -18.65 7.63 40.44
C GLU A 237 -20.17 7.87 40.56
N GLN A 238 -20.97 7.43 39.58
CA GLN A 238 -22.43 7.58 39.66
C GLN A 238 -23.04 6.80 40.83
N MET A 239 -22.52 5.61 41.13
CA MET A 239 -22.96 4.81 42.28
C MET A 239 -22.75 5.55 43.60
N ILE A 240 -21.57 6.14 43.79
CA ILE A 240 -21.23 6.92 45.00
C ILE A 240 -22.12 8.16 45.13
N LEU A 241 -22.46 8.81 44.02
CA LEU A 241 -23.18 10.08 44.03
C LEU A 241 -24.70 9.93 44.22
N TYR A 242 -25.30 8.86 43.69
CA TYR A 242 -26.76 8.76 43.56
C TYR A 242 -27.40 7.58 44.29
N SER A 243 -26.61 6.73 44.96
CA SER A 243 -27.14 5.63 45.77
C SER A 243 -26.56 5.65 47.18
N ASP A 244 -27.21 4.94 48.08
CA ASP A 244 -26.69 4.69 49.43
C ASP A 244 -25.71 3.49 49.47
N LEU A 245 -25.39 2.90 48.31
CA LEU A 245 -24.54 1.72 48.20
C LEU A 245 -23.06 2.08 48.18
N THR A 246 -22.24 1.14 48.67
CA THR A 246 -20.79 1.20 48.52
C THR A 246 -20.37 0.35 47.34
N PRO A 247 -19.85 0.93 46.24
CA PRO A 247 -19.36 0.11 45.14
C PRO A 247 -18.14 -0.72 45.58
N VAL A 248 -18.10 -1.96 45.11
CA VAL A 248 -17.00 -2.90 45.34
C VAL A 248 -16.59 -3.54 44.02
N GLU A 249 -15.29 -3.82 43.90
CA GLU A 249 -14.75 -4.44 42.69
C GLU A 249 -15.23 -5.89 42.56
N GLY A 250 -15.67 -6.22 41.35
CA GLY A 250 -15.99 -7.58 40.94
C GLY A 250 -14.78 -8.34 40.41
N VAL A 251 -15.08 -9.47 39.77
CA VAL A 251 -14.08 -10.25 39.01
C VAL A 251 -13.80 -9.56 37.69
N GLN A 252 -12.54 -9.20 37.45
CA GLN A 252 -12.05 -8.70 36.16
C GLN A 252 -12.31 -9.71 35.04
N ASP A 253 -12.79 -9.23 33.90
CA ASP A 253 -13.02 -10.00 32.67
C ASP A 253 -13.86 -11.26 32.92
N THR A 254 -14.89 -11.13 33.76
CA THR A 254 -15.76 -12.26 34.11
C THR A 254 -16.44 -12.83 32.86
N THR A 255 -16.49 -14.17 32.82
CA THR A 255 -17.14 -14.95 31.76
C THR A 255 -18.60 -15.30 32.07
N ARG A 256 -19.11 -14.77 33.19
CA ARG A 256 -20.49 -14.94 33.66
C ARG A 256 -21.38 -13.79 33.17
N GLY A 257 -22.65 -14.10 32.95
CA GLY A 257 -23.64 -13.12 32.51
C GLY A 257 -23.54 -12.76 31.03
N ASP A 258 -24.60 -12.14 30.53
CA ASP A 258 -24.70 -11.69 29.13
C ASP A 258 -23.62 -10.66 28.74
N SER A 259 -22.99 -9.99 29.71
CA SER A 259 -21.85 -9.06 29.50
C SER A 259 -20.69 -9.69 28.77
N TYR A 260 -20.39 -10.97 29.03
CA TYR A 260 -19.28 -11.65 28.41
C TYR A 260 -19.38 -11.63 26.88
N CYS A 261 -20.58 -11.84 26.33
CA CYS A 261 -20.81 -11.91 24.89
C CYS A 261 -20.59 -10.57 24.18
N PHE A 262 -20.86 -9.45 24.83
CA PHE A 262 -20.59 -8.11 24.33
C PHE A 262 -19.10 -7.77 24.40
N TRP A 263 -18.47 -8.04 25.55
CA TRP A 263 -17.06 -7.73 25.77
C TRP A 263 -16.14 -8.49 24.80
N ILE A 264 -16.33 -9.81 24.60
CA ILE A 264 -15.49 -10.59 23.66
C ILE A 264 -15.61 -10.13 22.20
N ARG A 265 -16.63 -9.32 21.88
CA ARG A 265 -16.82 -8.70 20.56
C ARG A 265 -16.28 -7.26 20.48
N GLY A 266 -15.59 -6.82 21.52
CA GLY A 266 -14.94 -5.51 21.61
C GLY A 266 -15.90 -4.37 21.93
N PHE A 267 -17.08 -4.65 22.49
CA PHE A 267 -17.99 -3.60 22.95
C PHE A 267 -17.64 -3.15 24.38
N PRO A 268 -17.63 -1.83 24.65
CA PRO A 268 -17.47 -1.33 26.02
C PRO A 268 -18.60 -1.86 26.91
N THR A 269 -18.25 -2.51 28.02
CA THR A 269 -19.19 -3.29 28.82
C THR A 269 -18.94 -3.11 30.31
N ILE A 270 -20.03 -3.01 31.08
CA ILE A 270 -20.01 -3.11 32.54
C ILE A 270 -21.04 -4.16 32.99
N TYR A 271 -20.76 -4.82 34.12
CA TYR A 271 -21.69 -5.77 34.73
C TYR A 271 -21.89 -5.46 36.21
N LEU A 272 -23.16 -5.27 36.56
CA LEU A 272 -23.63 -4.94 37.89
C LEU A 272 -24.35 -6.13 38.51
N GLN A 273 -23.89 -6.50 39.70
CA GLN A 273 -24.42 -7.61 40.47
C GLN A 273 -24.53 -7.21 41.94
N GLU A 274 -25.42 -7.84 42.67
CA GLU A 274 -25.42 -7.86 44.13
C GLU A 274 -24.08 -8.36 44.72
N PRO A 275 -23.77 -8.02 46.00
CA PRO A 275 -22.46 -8.30 46.57
C PRO A 275 -22.22 -9.78 46.91
N PHE A 276 -23.27 -10.57 47.08
CA PHE A 276 -23.18 -11.98 47.44
C PHE A 276 -24.18 -12.77 46.61
N LEU A 277 -23.74 -13.88 46.03
CA LEU A 277 -24.65 -14.75 45.27
C LEU A 277 -25.76 -15.27 46.18
N ASN A 278 -26.99 -15.12 45.74
CA ASN A 278 -28.16 -15.73 46.36
C ASN A 278 -28.01 -17.25 46.47
N GLN A 279 -27.97 -17.76 47.70
CA GLN A 279 -27.87 -19.20 47.99
C GLN A 279 -29.10 -20.01 47.52
N HIS A 280 -30.18 -19.33 47.13
CA HIS A 280 -31.41 -19.93 46.60
C HIS A 280 -31.47 -19.92 45.08
N MET A 281 -30.51 -19.28 44.38
CA MET A 281 -30.45 -19.26 42.92
C MET A 281 -30.55 -20.68 42.35
N HIS A 282 -31.22 -20.81 41.20
CA HIS A 282 -31.42 -22.09 40.52
C HIS A 282 -32.12 -23.15 41.39
N THR A 283 -32.91 -22.74 42.39
CA THR A 283 -33.80 -23.61 43.16
C THR A 283 -35.24 -23.10 43.18
N PRO A 284 -36.23 -23.93 43.57
CA PRO A 284 -37.61 -23.48 43.77
C PRO A 284 -37.77 -22.44 44.88
N GLU A 285 -36.73 -22.18 45.67
CA GLU A 285 -36.70 -21.21 46.77
C GLU A 285 -36.18 -19.83 46.34
N ASP A 286 -35.78 -19.63 45.09
CA ASP A 286 -35.49 -18.29 44.55
C ASP A 286 -36.79 -17.50 44.34
N THR A 287 -37.41 -17.10 45.46
CA THR A 287 -38.72 -16.47 45.51
C THR A 287 -38.64 -15.06 46.05
N ILE A 288 -39.62 -14.22 45.66
CA ILE A 288 -39.69 -12.79 46.01
C ILE A 288 -39.60 -12.51 47.52
N ASP A 289 -40.01 -13.44 48.40
CA ASP A 289 -39.90 -13.29 49.86
C ASP A 289 -38.46 -13.38 50.38
N LYS A 290 -37.50 -13.75 49.53
CA LYS A 290 -36.06 -13.74 49.83
C LYS A 290 -35.37 -12.42 49.47
N LEU A 291 -36.05 -11.56 48.71
CA LEU A 291 -35.48 -10.32 48.21
C LEU A 291 -35.63 -9.18 49.22
N ASN A 292 -34.76 -8.19 49.11
CA ASN A 292 -34.86 -6.94 49.87
C ASN A 292 -35.31 -5.79 48.96
N PRO A 293 -36.56 -5.30 49.10
CA PRO A 293 -37.10 -4.27 48.22
C PRO A 293 -36.32 -2.94 48.26
N GLN A 294 -35.84 -2.53 49.44
CA GLN A 294 -35.14 -1.25 49.61
C GLN A 294 -33.74 -1.28 49.01
N PHE A 295 -33.03 -2.39 49.16
CA PHE A 295 -31.74 -2.62 48.51
C PHE A 295 -31.88 -2.66 46.99
N CYS A 296 -32.84 -3.43 46.46
CA CYS A 296 -33.11 -3.47 45.04
C CYS A 296 -33.41 -2.07 44.48
N ALA A 297 -34.19 -1.25 45.20
CA ALA A 297 -34.42 0.14 44.81
C ALA A 297 -33.13 0.98 44.79
N GLN A 298 -32.16 0.75 45.68
CA GLN A 298 -30.86 1.44 45.58
C GLN A 298 -30.00 0.94 44.42
N MET A 299 -30.04 -0.36 44.11
CA MET A 299 -29.38 -0.92 42.92
C MET A 299 -29.93 -0.22 41.67
N VAL A 300 -31.26 -0.13 41.54
CA VAL A 300 -31.92 0.56 40.42
C VAL A 300 -31.55 2.05 40.35
N LYS A 301 -31.39 2.73 41.49
CA LYS A 301 -30.89 4.13 41.52
C LYS A 301 -29.48 4.27 40.96
N ALA A 302 -28.55 3.40 41.38
CA ALA A 302 -27.19 3.38 40.87
C ALA A 302 -27.15 3.09 39.35
N ILE A 303 -27.94 2.11 38.90
CA ILE A 303 -28.06 1.73 37.49
C ILE A 303 -28.65 2.88 36.66
N MET A 304 -29.74 3.50 37.14
CA MET A 304 -30.40 4.64 36.49
C MET A 304 -29.46 5.83 36.35
N ALA A 305 -28.69 6.15 37.39
CA ALA A 305 -27.73 7.24 37.35
C ALA A 305 -26.61 6.98 36.33
N THR A 306 -26.10 5.74 36.29
CA THR A 306 -25.09 5.31 35.31
C THR A 306 -25.61 5.45 33.88
N LEU A 307 -26.79 4.87 33.60
CA LEU A 307 -27.41 4.93 32.28
C LEU A 307 -27.71 6.36 31.84
N ALA A 308 -28.35 7.16 32.71
CA ALA A 308 -28.65 8.56 32.40
C ALA A 308 -27.37 9.36 32.17
N GLY A 309 -26.36 9.18 33.03
CA GLY A 309 -25.05 9.82 32.90
C GLY A 309 -24.38 9.55 31.57
N TYR A 310 -24.30 8.28 31.15
CA TYR A 310 -23.80 7.89 29.83
C TYR A 310 -24.62 8.52 28.71
N SER A 311 -25.95 8.48 28.80
CA SER A 311 -26.85 8.95 27.73
C SER A 311 -26.82 10.46 27.51
N LEU A 312 -26.37 11.22 28.51
CA LEU A 312 -26.27 12.67 28.47
C LEU A 312 -24.88 13.15 28.06
N MET A 313 -23.90 12.28 27.79
CA MET A 313 -22.58 12.71 27.29
C MET A 313 -22.66 13.10 25.81
N PRO A 314 -21.83 14.06 25.36
CA PRO A 314 -21.59 14.25 23.93
C PRO A 314 -21.02 12.99 23.28
N ALA A 315 -21.23 12.81 21.98
CA ALA A 315 -20.62 11.72 21.22
C ALA A 315 -19.08 11.81 21.20
N MET A 316 -18.41 10.66 21.25
CA MET A 316 -16.94 10.59 21.16
C MET A 316 -16.44 11.07 19.78
N PRO A 317 -15.21 11.64 19.71
CA PRO A 317 -14.56 11.92 18.42
C PRO A 317 -14.42 10.65 17.57
N ARG A 318 -14.34 10.81 16.24
CA ARG A 318 -14.28 9.70 15.29
C ARG A 318 -12.94 9.67 14.58
N GLU A 319 -12.48 8.48 14.20
CA GLU A 319 -11.32 8.29 13.31
C GLU A 319 -10.08 9.10 13.72
N MET A 320 -9.84 9.19 15.03
CA MET A 320 -8.69 9.91 15.54
C MET A 320 -7.40 9.23 15.07
N LYS A 321 -6.44 10.05 14.62
CA LYS A 321 -5.08 9.66 14.32
C LYS A 321 -4.09 10.68 14.86
N VAL A 322 -2.93 10.21 15.30
CA VAL A 322 -1.78 11.04 15.65
C VAL A 322 -0.68 10.77 14.64
N LEU A 323 -0.27 11.80 13.90
CA LEU A 323 0.74 11.71 12.84
C LEU A 323 2.00 12.47 13.26
N ASP A 324 3.16 12.00 12.80
CA ASP A 324 4.40 12.77 12.93
C ASP A 324 4.34 14.05 12.08
N GLY A 325 4.67 15.20 12.69
CA GLY A 325 4.78 16.49 12.00
C GLY A 325 6.04 16.62 11.14
N GLY A 326 7.02 15.71 11.26
CA GLY A 326 8.19 15.63 10.39
C GLY A 326 9.30 16.65 10.69
N ASN A 327 9.21 17.37 11.81
CA ASN A 327 10.22 18.34 12.24
C ASN A 327 10.93 17.97 13.55
N GLY A 328 10.62 16.79 14.09
CA GLY A 328 11.19 16.25 15.32
C GLY A 328 10.55 16.78 16.60
N HIS A 329 9.59 17.71 16.53
CA HIS A 329 9.05 18.39 17.71
C HIS A 329 7.54 18.57 17.70
N GLU A 330 6.85 18.02 16.70
CA GLU A 330 5.41 18.19 16.53
C GLU A 330 4.69 16.87 16.23
N LEU A 331 3.47 16.75 16.75
CA LEU A 331 2.51 15.73 16.37
C LEU A 331 1.24 16.39 15.86
N VAL A 332 0.71 15.89 14.75
CA VAL A 332 -0.54 16.35 14.15
C VAL A 332 -1.66 15.38 14.50
N VAL A 333 -2.60 15.84 15.32
CA VAL A 333 -3.78 15.09 15.72
C VAL A 333 -4.91 15.41 14.77
N GLN A 334 -5.50 14.41 14.13
CA GLN A 334 -6.62 14.56 13.19
C GLN A 334 -7.79 13.69 13.63
N TRP A 335 -9.02 14.16 13.40
CA TRP A 335 -10.23 13.40 13.71
C TRP A 335 -11.40 13.82 12.80
N ALA A 336 -12.40 12.97 12.66
CA ALA A 336 -13.61 13.26 11.93
C ALA A 336 -14.71 13.85 12.85
N SER A 337 -15.58 14.67 12.26
CA SER A 337 -16.77 15.19 12.94
C SER A 337 -17.70 14.04 13.36
N SER A 338 -18.32 14.16 14.54
CA SER A 338 -19.50 13.36 14.86
C SER A 338 -20.78 14.07 14.38
N ASN A 339 -21.89 13.34 14.32
CA ASN A 339 -23.20 13.90 13.97
C ASN A 339 -23.88 14.65 15.14
N ASP A 340 -23.19 14.77 16.28
CA ASP A 340 -23.71 15.41 17.49
C ASP A 340 -23.55 16.93 17.39
N ALA A 341 -24.66 17.62 17.14
CA ALA A 341 -24.71 19.07 16.99
C ALA A 341 -24.42 19.86 18.28
N SER A 342 -24.37 19.21 19.45
CA SER A 342 -24.08 19.85 20.72
C SER A 342 -22.59 20.11 20.93
N ILE A 343 -21.71 19.42 20.18
CA ILE A 343 -20.26 19.55 20.32
C ILE A 343 -19.83 20.93 19.82
N THR A 344 -19.19 21.68 20.71
CA THR A 344 -18.69 23.03 20.41
C THR A 344 -17.18 23.07 20.27
N GLN A 345 -16.47 22.23 21.02
CA GLN A 345 -15.00 22.19 21.10
C GLN A 345 -14.52 20.77 21.39
N TYR A 346 -13.20 20.58 21.36
CA TYR A 346 -12.55 19.35 21.78
C TYR A 346 -11.51 19.66 22.86
N LYS A 347 -11.23 18.68 23.72
CA LYS A 347 -10.12 18.73 24.67
C LYS A 347 -9.11 17.66 24.29
N ALA A 348 -7.87 18.05 24.03
CA ALA A 348 -6.75 17.15 23.81
C ALA A 348 -5.88 17.11 25.07
N CYS A 349 -5.55 15.93 25.56
CA CYS A 349 -4.60 15.71 26.65
C CYS A 349 -3.51 14.78 26.13
N TYR A 350 -2.24 15.11 26.33
CA TYR A 350 -1.14 14.27 25.87
C TYR A 350 -0.17 13.97 27.01
N SER A 351 0.33 12.75 27.02
CA SER A 351 1.19 12.22 28.07
C SER A 351 2.39 11.49 27.49
N ASN A 352 3.51 11.52 28.21
CA ASN A 352 4.68 10.72 27.87
C ASN A 352 4.40 9.22 28.07
N ALA A 353 5.29 8.36 27.59
CA ALA A 353 5.19 6.91 27.71
C ALA A 353 5.08 6.39 29.16
N ASP A 354 5.52 7.16 30.17
CA ASP A 354 5.38 6.81 31.60
C ASP A 354 4.00 7.18 32.18
N GLY A 355 3.11 7.74 31.37
CA GLY A 355 1.77 8.18 31.76
C GLY A 355 1.71 9.56 32.41
N SER A 356 2.84 10.27 32.56
CA SER A 356 2.85 11.64 33.06
C SER A 356 2.20 12.58 32.05
N ILE A 357 1.25 13.41 32.51
CA ILE A 357 0.58 14.39 31.65
C ILE A 357 1.58 15.48 31.27
N SER A 358 1.79 15.63 29.96
CA SER A 358 2.71 16.61 29.38
C SER A 358 2.00 17.93 29.07
N GLY A 359 0.70 17.87 28.73
CA GLY A 359 -0.12 19.06 28.54
C GLY A 359 -1.59 18.77 28.25
N GLU A 360 -2.40 19.83 28.28
CA GLU A 360 -3.80 19.81 27.86
C GLU A 360 -4.19 21.08 27.11
N GLU A 361 -5.02 20.92 26.09
CA GLU A 361 -5.42 22.01 25.20
C GLU A 361 -6.90 21.92 24.82
N ILE A 362 -7.58 23.06 24.77
CA ILE A 362 -8.93 23.18 24.21
C ILE A 362 -8.80 23.63 22.77
N VAL A 363 -9.31 22.81 21.85
CA VAL A 363 -9.09 22.96 20.42
C VAL A 363 -10.42 23.00 19.67
N ALA A 364 -10.40 23.60 18.49
CA ALA A 364 -11.55 23.69 17.59
C ALA A 364 -11.16 23.15 16.21
N GLY A 365 -12.16 22.72 15.43
CA GLY A 365 -11.93 22.10 14.13
C GLY A 365 -11.73 20.59 14.22
N PHE A 366 -10.97 20.05 13.26
CA PHE A 366 -10.81 18.60 13.02
C PHE A 366 -9.35 18.18 12.88
N SER A 367 -8.43 19.09 13.18
CA SER A 367 -6.99 18.87 13.21
C SER A 367 -6.37 19.84 14.21
N HIS A 368 -5.35 19.38 14.92
CA HIS A 368 -4.58 20.19 15.86
C HIS A 368 -3.12 19.75 15.86
N THR A 369 -2.19 20.70 15.96
CA THR A 369 -0.76 20.42 16.07
C THR A 369 -0.34 20.63 17.51
N ILE A 370 0.21 19.58 18.12
CA ILE A 370 0.87 19.65 19.43
C ILE A 370 2.34 19.91 19.14
N SER A 371 2.87 21.02 19.65
CA SER A 371 4.26 21.45 19.44
C SER A 371 5.09 21.34 20.73
N ASP A 372 6.37 21.72 20.63
CA ASP A 372 7.34 21.71 21.73
C ASP A 372 7.56 20.31 22.35
N LEU A 373 7.42 19.26 21.53
CA LEU A 373 7.65 17.87 21.93
C LEU A 373 9.14 17.49 21.83
N VAL A 374 9.52 16.44 22.54
CA VAL A 374 10.89 15.91 22.50
C VAL A 374 11.00 14.90 21.36
N GLN A 375 11.98 15.11 20.47
CA GLN A 375 12.25 14.20 19.36
C GLN A 375 12.49 12.77 19.84
N ASP A 376 11.95 11.80 19.12
CA ASP A 376 12.09 10.35 19.37
C ASP A 376 11.45 9.86 20.69
N GLU A 377 10.64 10.68 21.36
CA GLU A 377 9.83 10.29 22.52
C GLU A 377 8.38 9.94 22.13
N GLU A 378 7.83 8.86 22.67
CA GLU A 378 6.44 8.46 22.39
C GLU A 378 5.45 9.23 23.27
N TYR A 379 4.44 9.82 22.63
CA TYR A 379 3.33 10.50 23.28
C TYR A 379 2.02 9.79 23.00
N THR A 380 1.22 9.57 24.05
CA THR A 380 -0.18 9.16 23.91
C THR A 380 -1.06 10.40 23.98
N VAL A 381 -1.93 10.58 22.99
CA VAL A 381 -2.90 11.67 22.95
C VAL A 381 -4.29 11.11 23.20
N ARG A 382 -5.04 11.74 24.12
CA ARG A 382 -6.46 11.48 24.42
C ARG A 382 -7.29 12.67 23.98
N LEU A 383 -8.33 12.41 23.20
CA LEU A 383 -9.22 13.43 22.67
C LEU A 383 -10.65 13.23 23.15
N TYR A 384 -11.24 14.30 23.67
CA TYR A 384 -12.62 14.37 24.16
C TYR A 384 -13.41 15.36 23.31
N SER A 385 -14.68 15.05 23.05
CA SER A 385 -15.65 16.04 22.61
C SER A 385 -16.16 16.84 23.81
N MET A 386 -16.47 18.12 23.61
CA MET A 386 -16.98 19.02 24.65
C MET A 386 -18.19 19.82 24.14
N ASP A 387 -19.28 19.82 24.92
CA ASP A 387 -20.46 20.64 24.65
C ASP A 387 -20.34 22.08 25.21
N ALA A 388 -21.37 22.90 24.97
CA ALA A 388 -21.40 24.30 25.40
C ALA A 388 -21.37 24.49 26.93
N GLU A 389 -21.80 23.48 27.68
CA GLU A 389 -21.80 23.43 29.13
C GLU A 389 -20.47 22.91 29.71
N GLY A 390 -19.51 22.53 28.86
CA GLY A 390 -18.21 21.99 29.25
C GLY A 390 -18.23 20.50 29.62
N LYS A 391 -19.31 19.78 29.30
CA LYS A 391 -19.40 18.35 29.54
C LYS A 391 -18.56 17.59 28.52
N LEU A 392 -17.75 16.66 29.01
CA LEU A 392 -16.87 15.85 28.18
C LEU A 392 -17.51 14.50 27.82
N SER A 393 -17.24 14.03 26.61
CA SER A 393 -17.46 12.63 26.22
C SER A 393 -16.49 11.67 26.94
N PHE A 394 -16.59 10.39 26.64
CA PHE A 394 -15.43 9.50 26.77
C PHE A 394 -14.34 9.89 25.76
N TRP A 395 -13.08 9.62 26.10
CA TRP A 395 -11.96 9.88 25.21
C TRP A 395 -11.74 8.75 24.21
N VAL A 396 -11.23 9.12 23.04
CA VAL A 396 -10.49 8.23 22.14
C VAL A 396 -8.99 8.54 22.29
N GLN A 397 -8.13 7.58 21.98
CA GLN A 397 -6.68 7.79 22.07
C GLN A 397 -5.94 7.18 20.90
N ASP A 398 -4.79 7.76 20.60
CA ASP A 398 -3.78 7.23 19.68
C ASP A 398 -2.39 7.75 20.12
N SER A 399 -1.33 7.15 19.59
CA SER A 399 0.05 7.51 19.97
C SER A 399 0.87 7.93 18.76
N GLY A 400 1.85 8.80 18.97
CA GLY A 400 2.81 9.23 17.94
C GLY A 400 4.19 9.50 18.52
N ILE A 401 5.20 9.48 17.65
CA ILE A 401 6.59 9.82 17.98
C ILE A 401 7.00 10.96 17.03
N PRO A 402 7.35 12.15 17.53
CA PRO A 402 7.78 13.24 16.67
C PRO A 402 9.18 12.94 16.14
N ARG A 403 9.31 12.88 14.82
CA ARG A 403 10.54 12.58 14.08
C ARG A 403 10.74 13.61 12.98
N VAL A 404 11.93 13.58 12.40
CA VAL A 404 12.27 14.42 11.25
C VAL A 404 11.92 13.67 9.98
N ILE A 405 11.48 14.40 8.95
CA ILE A 405 11.25 13.82 7.62
C ILE A 405 12.48 13.03 7.15
N PRO A 406 12.29 12.00 6.31
CA PRO A 406 13.41 11.25 5.75
C PRO A 406 14.41 12.13 4.99
N GLN A 407 15.69 11.78 5.04
CA GLN A 407 16.74 12.40 4.24
C GLN A 407 16.56 12.07 2.76
N VAL A 408 17.04 12.97 1.89
CA VAL A 408 17.07 12.75 0.44
C VAL A 408 17.96 11.52 0.14
N PRO A 409 17.45 10.52 -0.59
CA PRO A 409 18.25 9.37 -1.01
C PRO A 409 19.51 9.79 -1.77
N LEU A 410 20.62 9.08 -1.55
CA LEU A 410 21.91 9.41 -2.18
C LEU A 410 22.26 8.40 -3.28
N ASN A 411 23.14 8.82 -4.19
CA ASN A 411 23.74 7.99 -5.24
C ASN A 411 22.71 7.29 -6.14
N LEU A 412 21.65 8.00 -6.53
CA LEU A 412 20.72 7.51 -7.57
C LEU A 412 21.50 7.24 -8.86
N CYS A 413 21.43 6.01 -9.34
CA CYS A 413 22.21 5.51 -10.46
C CYS A 413 21.32 4.75 -11.43
N GLU A 414 21.60 4.89 -12.73
CA GLU A 414 20.94 4.16 -13.81
C GLU A 414 21.91 3.19 -14.48
N THR A 415 21.42 2.02 -14.89
CA THR A 415 22.18 1.03 -15.65
C THR A 415 21.30 0.42 -16.73
N PRO A 416 21.59 0.66 -18.03
CA PRO A 416 20.90 0.01 -19.13
C PRO A 416 21.14 -1.51 -19.09
N ILE A 417 20.08 -2.29 -19.14
CA ILE A 417 20.15 -3.75 -19.25
C ILE A 417 19.24 -4.24 -20.37
N ARG A 418 19.34 -5.53 -20.71
CA ARG A 418 18.60 -6.07 -21.86
C ARG A 418 17.08 -5.85 -21.70
N ASP A 419 16.50 -5.08 -22.62
CA ASP A 419 15.08 -4.71 -22.67
C ASP A 419 14.52 -4.05 -21.39
N ALA A 420 15.39 -3.46 -20.55
CA ALA A 420 15.02 -2.87 -19.27
C ALA A 420 16.04 -1.81 -18.79
N ILE A 421 15.71 -1.06 -17.74
CA ILE A 421 16.62 -0.12 -17.08
C ILE A 421 16.64 -0.47 -15.59
N GLN A 422 17.83 -0.71 -15.04
CA GLN A 422 18.01 -0.90 -13.60
C GLN A 422 18.33 0.45 -12.95
N ILE A 423 17.58 0.79 -11.91
CA ILE A 423 17.78 1.99 -11.09
C ILE A 423 18.19 1.54 -9.69
N SER A 424 19.21 2.15 -9.10
CA SER A 424 19.68 1.83 -7.74
C SER A 424 20.07 3.09 -6.96
N TRP A 425 20.10 2.99 -5.63
CA TRP A 425 20.44 4.08 -4.71
C TRP A 425 20.97 3.53 -3.38
N ASP A 426 21.50 4.40 -2.53
CA ASP A 426 21.93 4.03 -1.17
C ASP A 426 20.75 3.97 -0.19
N ALA A 427 20.82 3.08 0.80
CA ALA A 427 19.78 2.98 1.83
C ALA A 427 19.80 4.19 2.78
N ASN A 428 18.61 4.76 3.00
CA ASN A 428 18.29 5.65 4.12
C ASN A 428 18.43 4.92 5.47
N ILE A 429 18.70 5.66 6.56
CA ILE A 429 19.04 5.11 7.89
C ILE A 429 17.96 5.32 8.96
N GLU A 430 16.87 6.01 8.60
CA GLU A 430 15.76 6.36 9.45
C GLU A 430 14.96 5.11 9.86
N TRP A 431 14.59 5.03 11.13
CA TRP A 431 13.97 3.82 11.72
C TRP A 431 12.50 3.63 11.30
N ASP A 432 11.89 4.72 10.86
CA ASP A 432 10.51 4.85 10.44
C ASP A 432 10.34 4.96 8.93
N LEU A 433 11.43 4.79 8.16
CA LEU A 433 11.36 4.68 6.71
C LEU A 433 10.34 3.59 6.30
N ALA A 434 9.37 3.98 5.47
CA ALA A 434 8.43 3.05 4.84
C ALA A 434 8.95 2.55 3.48
N GLY A 435 9.73 3.37 2.77
CA GLY A 435 10.36 3.00 1.51
C GLY A 435 10.66 4.21 0.62
N TYR A 436 10.63 3.99 -0.70
CA TYR A 436 10.95 5.00 -1.70
C TYR A 436 9.88 5.12 -2.77
N ILE A 437 9.67 6.34 -3.28
CA ILE A 437 8.80 6.60 -4.44
C ILE A 437 9.71 6.98 -5.60
N LEU A 438 9.80 6.08 -6.58
CA LEU A 438 10.54 6.32 -7.83
C LEU A 438 9.57 6.85 -8.89
N TYR A 439 9.87 8.01 -9.42
CA TYR A 439 9.13 8.66 -10.50
C TYR A 439 9.81 8.40 -11.83
N LYS A 440 9.00 8.23 -12.87
CA LYS A 440 9.45 8.07 -14.26
C LYS A 440 8.75 9.10 -15.14
N SER A 441 9.54 9.76 -15.99
CA SER A 441 9.10 10.74 -16.97
C SER A 441 9.76 10.49 -18.33
N ASN A 442 9.12 10.97 -19.40
CA ASN A 442 9.71 11.04 -20.75
C ASN A 442 10.21 12.47 -21.05
N SER A 443 10.35 13.30 -20.02
CA SER A 443 10.83 14.68 -20.10
C SER A 443 11.73 15.01 -18.92
N ASP A 444 12.81 15.70 -19.21
CA ASP A 444 13.80 16.24 -18.27
C ASP A 444 13.25 17.32 -17.32
N THR A 445 12.10 17.91 -17.63
CA THR A 445 11.52 19.05 -16.89
C THR A 445 10.26 18.68 -16.10
N GLN A 446 9.74 17.46 -16.29
CA GLN A 446 8.54 16.99 -15.61
C GLN A 446 8.89 15.82 -14.70
N LEU A 447 8.37 15.82 -13.47
CA LEU A 447 8.58 14.73 -12.51
C LEU A 447 8.04 13.37 -13.00
N GLY A 448 6.94 13.39 -13.76
CA GLY A 448 6.30 12.18 -14.26
C GLY A 448 5.44 11.47 -13.20
N THR A 449 5.31 10.15 -13.31
CA THR A 449 4.42 9.34 -12.45
C THR A 449 5.20 8.28 -11.66
N PRO A 450 4.75 7.93 -10.43
CA PRO A 450 5.32 6.82 -9.69
C PRO A 450 5.29 5.51 -10.49
N VAL A 451 6.39 4.76 -10.48
CA VAL A 451 6.51 3.46 -11.19
C VAL A 451 5.75 2.32 -10.47
N THR A 452 5.42 2.52 -9.19
CA THR A 452 4.69 1.57 -8.35
C THR A 452 3.61 2.30 -7.54
N THR A 453 2.60 1.55 -7.08
CA THR A 453 1.50 2.08 -6.25
C THR A 453 1.80 2.06 -4.75
N LEU A 454 2.82 1.30 -4.34
CA LEU A 454 3.29 1.22 -2.95
C LEU A 454 4.77 1.58 -2.93
N PRO A 455 5.29 2.16 -1.84
CA PRO A 455 6.70 2.45 -1.71
C PRO A 455 7.57 1.22 -1.95
N ILE A 456 8.68 1.42 -2.66
CA ILE A 456 9.70 0.40 -2.90
C ILE A 456 10.50 0.23 -1.61
N THR A 457 10.63 -1.00 -1.09
CA THR A 457 11.35 -1.27 0.16
C THR A 457 12.82 -1.67 -0.06
N ASP A 458 13.15 -2.08 -1.28
CA ASP A 458 14.53 -2.37 -1.70
C ASP A 458 15.26 -1.08 -2.12
N THR A 459 16.58 -1.17 -2.30
CA THR A 459 17.42 -0.06 -2.79
C THR A 459 17.69 -0.13 -4.29
N SER A 460 16.84 -0.84 -5.02
CA SER A 460 16.89 -0.91 -6.47
C SER A 460 15.53 -1.27 -7.07
N PHE A 461 15.34 -0.87 -8.31
CA PHE A 461 14.16 -1.17 -9.12
C PHE A 461 14.56 -1.49 -10.55
N THR A 462 13.92 -2.48 -11.16
CA THR A 462 14.12 -2.78 -12.59
C THR A 462 12.87 -2.37 -13.36
N ASP A 463 13.00 -1.30 -14.15
CA ASP A 463 11.95 -0.87 -15.05
C ASP A 463 11.97 -1.69 -16.33
N THR A 464 10.88 -2.41 -16.58
CA THR A 464 10.67 -3.25 -17.77
C THR A 464 9.65 -2.67 -18.74
N ASP A 465 9.04 -1.52 -18.40
CA ASP A 465 8.06 -0.82 -19.22
C ASP A 465 8.74 0.27 -20.05
N VAL A 466 9.80 -0.11 -20.76
CA VAL A 466 10.68 0.80 -21.51
C VAL A 466 10.85 0.28 -22.93
N ASN A 467 11.06 1.21 -23.87
CA ASN A 467 11.21 0.88 -25.29
C ASN A 467 12.25 1.78 -25.96
N SER A 468 12.94 1.23 -26.96
CA SER A 468 13.99 1.93 -27.71
C SER A 468 13.47 3.10 -28.53
N GLN A 469 12.18 3.15 -28.85
CA GLN A 469 11.57 4.20 -29.68
C GLN A 469 11.23 5.48 -28.92
N ASP A 470 11.04 5.40 -27.60
CA ASP A 470 10.44 6.49 -26.80
C ASP A 470 11.46 7.55 -26.33
N GLY A 471 12.70 7.49 -26.80
CA GLY A 471 13.76 8.39 -26.38
C GLY A 471 14.30 8.07 -24.98
N PHE A 472 14.78 9.09 -24.28
CA PHE A 472 15.27 8.97 -22.91
C PHE A 472 14.14 8.96 -21.89
N TYR A 473 14.31 8.11 -20.88
CA TYR A 473 13.51 8.11 -19.66
C TYR A 473 14.27 8.82 -18.56
N TYR A 474 13.56 9.60 -17.76
CA TYR A 474 14.09 10.38 -16.64
C TYR A 474 13.52 9.83 -15.34
N TYR A 475 14.41 9.61 -14.37
CA TYR A 475 14.07 9.01 -13.08
C TYR A 475 14.46 9.93 -11.94
N THR A 476 13.55 10.09 -10.98
CA THR A 476 13.74 10.89 -9.77
C THR A 476 13.19 10.11 -8.58
N LEU A 477 13.84 10.20 -7.42
CA LEU A 477 13.51 9.41 -6.24
C LEU A 477 13.21 10.32 -5.04
N GLN A 478 12.35 9.87 -4.13
CA GLN A 478 12.22 10.43 -2.77
C GLN A 478 11.99 9.31 -1.76
N ALA A 479 12.41 9.52 -0.52
CA ALA A 479 12.11 8.64 0.60
C ALA A 479 10.75 9.02 1.22
N ILE A 480 10.07 8.04 1.82
CA ILE A 480 8.81 8.22 2.55
C ILE A 480 8.83 7.43 3.86
N ASP A 481 8.37 8.03 4.95
CA ASP A 481 8.22 7.37 6.27
C ASP A 481 6.87 6.65 6.42
N LYS A 482 6.65 6.01 7.58
CA LYS A 482 5.42 5.27 7.91
C LYS A 482 4.19 6.16 8.14
N ASP A 483 4.41 7.45 8.41
CA ASP A 483 3.36 8.44 8.67
C ASP A 483 3.02 9.25 7.41
N GLY A 484 3.77 9.06 6.34
CA GLY A 484 3.54 9.61 5.01
C GLY A 484 4.36 10.87 4.69
N ASN A 485 5.30 11.28 5.56
CA ASN A 485 6.18 12.41 5.24
C ASN A 485 7.25 11.99 4.23
N THR A 486 7.59 12.91 3.35
CA THR A 486 8.51 12.66 2.23
C THR A 486 9.74 13.54 2.31
N SER A 487 10.89 13.01 1.90
CA SER A 487 12.08 13.82 1.66
C SER A 487 11.88 14.79 0.49
N GLU A 488 12.82 15.72 0.31
CA GLU A 488 13.01 16.37 -1.00
C GLU A 488 13.37 15.32 -2.08
N LEU A 489 13.16 15.68 -3.34
CA LEU A 489 13.50 14.84 -4.50
C LEU A 489 15.02 14.80 -4.73
N THR A 490 15.53 13.67 -5.22
CA THR A 490 16.89 13.58 -5.76
C THR A 490 17.06 14.42 -7.03
N ASP A 491 18.30 14.64 -7.47
CA ASP A 491 18.55 15.01 -8.87
C ASP A 491 18.06 13.90 -9.82
N SER A 492 17.72 14.27 -11.05
CA SER A 492 17.24 13.31 -12.06
C SER A 492 18.39 12.61 -12.76
N VAL A 493 18.25 11.30 -12.99
CA VAL A 493 19.11 10.53 -13.91
C VAL A 493 18.33 10.20 -15.19
N SER A 494 19.02 10.06 -16.33
CA SER A 494 18.40 9.75 -17.62
C SER A 494 19.00 8.47 -18.25
N SER A 495 18.15 7.64 -18.85
CA SER A 495 18.57 6.35 -19.42
C SER A 495 17.67 5.85 -20.55
N ARG A 496 18.13 4.82 -21.26
CA ARG A 496 17.42 4.06 -22.31
C ARG A 496 17.70 2.57 -22.17
N PRO A 497 16.79 1.68 -22.60
CA PRO A 497 17.04 0.25 -22.51
C PRO A 497 18.06 -0.23 -23.54
N LEU A 498 18.83 -1.25 -23.19
CA LEU A 498 19.73 -1.95 -24.11
C LEU A 498 18.92 -2.94 -24.96
N THR A 499 18.72 -2.61 -26.24
CA THR A 499 17.76 -3.30 -27.14
C THR A 499 18.41 -3.76 -28.43
N LEU A 500 19.35 -2.98 -28.98
CA LEU A 500 20.05 -3.24 -30.24
C LEU A 500 19.09 -3.39 -31.45
N ASP A 501 18.07 -2.53 -31.55
CA ASP A 501 17.01 -2.64 -32.56
C ASP A 501 16.62 -1.33 -33.27
N ARG A 502 17.37 -0.22 -33.04
CA ARG A 502 17.09 1.11 -33.61
C ARG A 502 17.75 1.37 -34.97
N GLY A 503 18.48 0.40 -35.52
CA GLY A 503 19.25 0.56 -36.75
C GLY A 503 20.67 1.08 -36.47
N ILE A 504 21.21 1.88 -37.39
CA ILE A 504 22.63 2.24 -37.40
C ILE A 504 22.85 3.63 -36.80
N LEU A 505 23.83 3.76 -35.91
CA LEU A 505 24.34 5.07 -35.46
C LEU A 505 25.62 5.42 -36.22
N ILE A 506 25.66 6.57 -36.88
CA ILE A 506 26.89 7.15 -37.41
C ILE A 506 27.49 8.04 -36.31
N VAL A 507 28.72 7.73 -35.90
CA VAL A 507 29.49 8.54 -34.95
C VAL A 507 30.59 9.26 -35.71
N ASP A 508 30.48 10.59 -35.75
CA ASP A 508 31.48 11.47 -36.35
C ASP A 508 32.43 11.99 -35.27
N GLU A 509 33.71 11.64 -35.39
CA GLU A 509 34.81 12.16 -34.55
C GLU A 509 35.73 13.10 -35.36
N THR A 510 35.30 13.57 -36.54
CA THR A 510 36.07 14.53 -37.34
C THR A 510 35.98 15.94 -36.76
N LYS A 511 37.09 16.68 -36.80
CA LYS A 511 37.15 18.06 -36.30
C LYS A 511 36.89 19.09 -37.38
N HIS A 512 36.13 20.14 -37.04
CA HIS A 512 35.92 21.32 -37.87
C HIS A 512 37.22 22.12 -38.05
N SER A 513 38.00 21.77 -39.06
CA SER A 513 39.25 22.47 -39.39
C SER A 513 39.15 23.16 -40.75
N TYR A 514 39.24 24.50 -40.73
CA TYR A 514 39.31 25.33 -41.94
C TYR A 514 40.78 25.55 -42.34
N GLY A 515 41.23 24.96 -43.45
CA GLY A 515 42.62 25.12 -43.89
C GLY A 515 43.00 24.39 -45.17
N ALA A 516 44.28 24.49 -45.55
CA ALA A 516 44.86 23.76 -46.68
C ALA A 516 45.55 22.48 -46.20
N GLY A 517 45.33 21.36 -46.88
CA GLY A 517 45.96 20.06 -46.61
C GLY A 517 44.97 18.91 -46.71
N THR A 518 45.45 17.71 -47.05
CA THR A 518 44.62 16.50 -47.30
C THR A 518 43.64 16.16 -46.16
N TYR A 519 44.00 16.46 -44.90
CA TYR A 519 43.22 16.07 -43.71
C TYR A 519 42.29 17.16 -43.15
N ASN A 520 42.22 18.32 -43.81
CA ASN A 520 41.32 19.42 -43.42
C ASN A 520 40.13 19.45 -44.39
N ILE A 521 39.06 18.71 -44.06
CA ILE A 521 37.88 18.55 -44.93
C ILE A 521 36.68 19.28 -44.29
N PRO A 522 35.85 20.01 -45.07
CA PRO A 522 34.57 20.53 -44.59
C PRO A 522 33.62 19.43 -44.08
N ASN A 523 33.00 19.63 -42.91
CA ASN A 523 32.16 18.63 -42.24
C ASN A 523 30.99 18.17 -43.12
N ASP A 524 30.32 19.12 -43.76
CA ASP A 524 29.18 18.88 -44.65
C ASP A 524 29.49 17.91 -45.80
N LEU A 525 30.75 17.86 -46.27
CA LEU A 525 31.19 16.90 -47.27
C LEU A 525 31.46 15.51 -46.68
N VAL A 526 31.96 15.44 -45.45
CA VAL A 526 32.21 14.18 -44.74
C VAL A 526 30.88 13.53 -44.34
N ASP A 527 29.97 14.32 -43.76
CA ASP A 527 28.63 13.89 -43.36
C ASP A 527 27.86 13.32 -44.55
N ALA A 528 27.77 14.10 -45.64
CA ALA A 528 27.09 13.67 -46.86
C ALA A 528 27.73 12.41 -47.48
N PHE A 529 29.05 12.25 -47.34
CA PHE A 529 29.73 11.05 -47.81
C PHE A 529 29.31 9.81 -47.01
N TYR A 530 29.40 9.85 -45.68
CA TYR A 530 29.08 8.69 -44.82
C TYR A 530 27.58 8.38 -44.79
N GLU A 531 26.71 9.38 -44.81
CA GLU A 531 25.27 9.20 -45.03
C GLU A 531 25.00 8.46 -46.35
N GLY A 532 25.67 8.90 -47.43
CA GLY A 532 25.52 8.30 -48.76
C GLY A 532 25.98 6.84 -48.84
N LEU A 533 26.92 6.42 -47.98
CA LEU A 533 27.35 5.02 -47.91
C LEU A 533 26.27 4.10 -47.34
N LEU A 534 25.45 4.62 -46.43
CA LEU A 534 24.37 3.91 -45.74
C LEU A 534 22.98 4.14 -46.37
N GLU A 535 22.93 4.58 -47.63
CA GLU A 535 21.67 4.70 -48.37
C GLU A 535 20.91 3.37 -48.32
N GLY A 536 19.64 3.44 -47.90
CA GLY A 536 18.77 2.28 -47.73
C GLY A 536 18.79 1.64 -46.34
N PHE A 537 19.48 2.22 -45.35
CA PHE A 537 19.36 1.84 -43.94
C PHE A 537 18.66 2.92 -43.12
N THR A 538 18.15 2.54 -41.94
CA THR A 538 17.72 3.50 -40.92
C THR A 538 18.95 3.97 -40.15
N VAL A 539 19.22 5.28 -40.21
CA VAL A 539 20.41 5.88 -39.62
C VAL A 539 20.04 7.04 -38.69
N ASP A 540 20.70 7.09 -37.54
CA ASP A 540 20.79 8.25 -36.66
C ASP A 540 22.26 8.74 -36.66
N GLN A 541 22.52 9.99 -36.26
CA GLN A 541 23.85 10.60 -36.24
C GLN A 541 24.22 11.15 -34.86
N PHE A 542 25.52 11.13 -34.56
CA PHE A 542 26.12 11.72 -33.38
C PHE A 542 27.46 12.37 -33.75
N ASP A 543 27.53 13.70 -33.70
CA ASP A 543 28.76 14.47 -33.86
C ASP A 543 29.42 14.66 -32.49
N CYS A 544 30.66 14.18 -32.33
CA CYS A 544 31.40 14.27 -31.08
C CYS A 544 31.88 15.69 -30.74
N GLU A 545 31.99 16.62 -31.70
CA GLU A 545 32.37 18.02 -31.44
C GLU A 545 31.20 18.86 -30.93
N GLU A 546 29.96 18.49 -31.24
CA GLU A 546 28.76 19.21 -30.80
C GLU A 546 28.29 18.84 -29.39
N GLN A 547 28.97 17.88 -28.73
CA GLN A 547 28.51 17.26 -27.49
C GLN A 547 29.46 17.52 -26.33
N ASP A 548 28.93 18.06 -25.23
CA ASP A 548 29.69 18.28 -23.99
C ASP A 548 29.85 17.00 -23.16
N GLU A 549 28.97 16.01 -23.35
CA GLU A 549 28.94 14.75 -22.61
C GLU A 549 29.53 13.57 -23.40
N LEU A 550 30.10 12.60 -22.68
CA LEU A 550 30.64 11.37 -23.25
C LEU A 550 29.54 10.34 -23.51
N LEU A 551 29.61 9.63 -24.63
CA LEU A 551 28.72 8.48 -24.91
C LEU A 551 28.77 7.45 -23.78
N ARG A 552 27.60 7.16 -23.22
CA ARG A 552 27.31 6.08 -22.27
C ARG A 552 26.69 4.91 -23.02
N LEU A 553 26.57 3.77 -22.32
CA LEU A 553 25.82 2.63 -22.85
C LEU A 553 24.35 3.00 -23.15
N ALA A 554 23.75 3.92 -22.40
CA ALA A 554 22.38 4.39 -22.64
C ALA A 554 22.22 5.11 -24.00
N ASP A 555 23.28 5.73 -24.50
CA ASP A 555 23.26 6.47 -25.76
C ASP A 555 23.38 5.51 -26.96
N ILE A 556 24.24 4.48 -26.84
CA ILE A 556 24.58 3.58 -27.95
C ILE A 556 23.85 2.23 -27.92
N GLY A 557 23.38 1.77 -26.76
CA GLY A 557 22.83 0.43 -26.53
C GLY A 557 21.47 0.16 -27.18
N VAL A 558 20.85 1.18 -27.79
CA VAL A 558 19.62 1.00 -28.58
C VAL A 558 19.90 0.61 -30.03
N TYR A 559 21.09 0.91 -30.55
CA TYR A 559 21.42 0.72 -31.97
C TYR A 559 21.92 -0.70 -32.24
N SER A 560 21.56 -1.27 -33.38
CA SER A 560 22.01 -2.61 -33.79
C SER A 560 23.48 -2.59 -34.23
N SER A 561 23.87 -1.51 -34.92
CA SER A 561 25.24 -1.29 -35.40
C SER A 561 25.69 0.16 -35.29
N ILE A 562 27.00 0.38 -35.29
CA ILE A 562 27.62 1.71 -35.26
C ILE A 562 28.61 1.81 -36.44
N LEU A 563 28.58 2.92 -37.18
CA LEU A 563 29.66 3.34 -38.08
C LEU A 563 30.40 4.50 -37.41
N TRP A 564 31.64 4.28 -36.99
CA TRP A 564 32.46 5.29 -36.34
C TRP A 564 33.55 5.77 -37.30
N HIS A 565 33.58 7.06 -37.63
CA HIS A 565 34.57 7.61 -38.53
C HIS A 565 35.36 8.77 -37.95
N GLY A 566 36.62 8.87 -38.39
CA GLY A 566 37.56 9.87 -37.90
C GLY A 566 38.73 10.06 -38.86
N ASN A 567 39.09 11.31 -39.13
CA ASN A 567 40.15 11.67 -40.07
C ASN A 567 41.28 12.51 -39.42
N ASP A 568 41.11 12.94 -38.16
CA ASP A 568 42.09 13.74 -37.45
C ASP A 568 43.17 12.85 -36.81
N MET A 569 44.43 13.18 -37.02
CA MET A 569 45.57 12.47 -36.43
C MET A 569 46.13 13.12 -35.17
N ALA A 570 45.71 14.34 -34.86
CA ALA A 570 46.20 15.12 -33.74
C ALA A 570 45.35 14.93 -32.48
N GLU A 571 44.02 14.82 -32.60
CA GLU A 571 43.09 14.93 -31.46
C GLU A 571 41.91 13.93 -31.51
N MET A 572 42.17 12.63 -31.73
CA MET A 572 41.19 11.53 -31.58
C MET A 572 41.15 10.98 -30.14
N ASP A 573 40.82 11.82 -29.16
CA ASP A 573 40.77 11.42 -27.74
C ASP A 573 39.38 10.98 -27.28
N TYR A 574 38.34 11.13 -28.11
CA TYR A 574 36.96 10.84 -27.71
C TYR A 574 36.78 9.33 -27.56
N ILE A 575 37.20 8.55 -28.56
CA ILE A 575 37.13 7.09 -28.50
C ILE A 575 37.90 6.52 -27.31
N ALA A 576 39.03 7.14 -26.94
CA ALA A 576 39.84 6.71 -25.79
C ALA A 576 39.06 6.82 -24.47
N ARG A 577 38.16 7.81 -24.36
CA ARG A 577 37.36 8.11 -23.18
C ARG A 577 36.10 7.24 -23.07
N VAL A 578 35.59 6.70 -24.19
CA VAL A 578 34.33 5.91 -24.22
C VAL A 578 34.53 4.40 -24.42
N LYS A 579 35.79 3.91 -24.37
CA LYS A 579 36.10 2.46 -24.45
C LYS A 579 35.23 1.58 -23.53
N PRO A 580 34.93 1.96 -22.26
CA PRO A 580 34.07 1.13 -21.40
C PRO A 580 32.67 0.94 -21.99
N ALA A 581 32.03 2.02 -22.47
CA ALA A 581 30.71 1.94 -23.09
C ALA A 581 30.71 1.09 -24.37
N ILE A 582 31.72 1.26 -25.23
CA ILE A 582 31.87 0.45 -26.45
C ILE A 582 32.08 -1.03 -26.10
N LYS A 583 32.89 -1.32 -25.07
CA LYS A 583 33.13 -2.68 -24.61
C LYS A 583 31.85 -3.34 -24.11
N GLU A 584 31.04 -2.64 -23.33
CA GLU A 584 29.73 -3.13 -22.86
C GLU A 584 28.73 -3.32 -24.00
N TYR A 585 28.71 -2.38 -24.96
CA TYR A 585 27.89 -2.48 -26.17
C TYR A 585 28.24 -3.72 -27.01
N LEU A 586 29.54 -3.97 -27.26
CA LEU A 586 30.01 -5.18 -27.94
C LEU A 586 29.67 -6.43 -27.14
N ALA A 587 29.88 -6.42 -25.82
CA ALA A 587 29.53 -7.55 -24.96
C ALA A 587 28.04 -7.93 -25.05
N ALA A 588 27.17 -6.93 -25.24
CA ALA A 588 25.73 -7.09 -25.41
C ALA A 588 25.29 -7.61 -26.79
N GLY A 589 26.20 -7.74 -27.74
CA GLY A 589 25.90 -8.17 -29.12
C GLY A 589 25.88 -7.04 -30.14
N GLY A 590 26.26 -5.82 -29.74
CA GLY A 590 26.38 -4.69 -30.64
C GLY A 590 27.48 -4.90 -31.68
N LYS A 591 27.37 -4.21 -32.82
CA LYS A 591 28.33 -4.29 -33.91
C LYS A 591 28.89 -2.92 -34.25
N ILE A 592 30.16 -2.85 -34.61
CA ILE A 592 30.82 -1.56 -34.90
C ILE A 592 31.80 -1.66 -36.07
N LEU A 593 31.71 -0.72 -37.01
CA LEU A 593 32.68 -0.47 -38.05
C LEU A 593 33.46 0.80 -37.71
N PHE A 594 34.75 0.66 -37.41
CA PHE A 594 35.67 1.79 -37.31
C PHE A 594 36.31 2.07 -38.66
N SER A 595 36.20 3.31 -39.12
CA SER A 595 36.95 3.87 -40.25
C SER A 595 37.73 5.08 -39.78
N VAL A 596 38.88 4.83 -39.16
CA VAL A 596 39.65 5.85 -38.45
C VAL A 596 41.11 5.84 -38.87
N MET A 597 41.76 6.99 -38.79
CA MET A 597 43.21 7.09 -38.89
C MET A 597 43.85 7.11 -37.49
N GLY A 598 45.14 6.78 -37.40
CA GLY A 598 45.90 7.04 -36.17
C GLY A 598 45.57 6.14 -34.97
N ILE A 599 45.10 4.91 -35.20
CA ILE A 599 44.71 3.90 -34.17
C ILE A 599 45.68 3.85 -32.98
N ASN A 600 46.99 3.89 -33.21
CA ASN A 600 48.00 3.83 -32.16
C ASN A 600 47.94 4.99 -31.14
N ARG A 601 47.42 6.16 -31.57
CA ARG A 601 47.26 7.36 -30.72
C ARG A 601 45.86 7.44 -30.13
N SER A 602 44.84 7.07 -30.90
CA SER A 602 43.43 7.20 -30.54
C SER A 602 42.95 6.05 -29.66
N MET A 603 43.08 4.82 -30.17
CA MET A 603 42.65 3.61 -29.50
C MET A 603 43.75 2.99 -28.64
N GLY A 604 45.03 3.24 -28.96
CA GLY A 604 46.16 2.58 -28.33
C GLY A 604 46.24 1.08 -28.65
N VAL A 605 47.26 0.40 -28.10
CA VAL A 605 47.41 -1.06 -28.18
C VAL A 605 47.38 -1.61 -26.76
N ASP A 606 46.18 -1.70 -26.22
CA ASP A 606 45.87 -2.14 -24.86
C ASP A 606 44.91 -3.35 -24.87
N ASP A 607 44.42 -3.76 -23.69
CA ASP A 607 43.50 -4.88 -23.55
C ASP A 607 42.20 -4.68 -24.33
N PHE A 608 41.72 -3.43 -24.49
CA PHE A 608 40.54 -3.15 -25.30
C PHE A 608 40.86 -3.41 -26.78
N ALA A 609 41.97 -2.87 -27.30
CA ALA A 609 42.38 -3.09 -28.68
C ALA A 609 42.57 -4.58 -28.99
N ALA A 610 43.20 -5.34 -28.09
CA ALA A 610 43.42 -6.77 -28.27
C ALA A 610 42.12 -7.60 -28.19
N GLN A 611 41.27 -7.35 -27.18
CA GLN A 611 40.06 -8.14 -26.95
C GLN A 611 38.90 -7.76 -27.88
N CYS A 612 38.66 -6.46 -28.05
CA CYS A 612 37.49 -5.95 -28.78
C CYS A 612 37.78 -5.80 -30.27
N LEU A 613 38.94 -5.25 -30.63
CA LEU A 613 39.28 -4.93 -32.03
C LEU A 613 40.16 -5.98 -32.70
N GLY A 614 40.74 -6.91 -31.92
CA GLY A 614 41.64 -7.94 -32.43
C GLY A 614 43.02 -7.42 -32.81
N ILE A 615 43.47 -6.28 -32.27
CA ILE A 615 44.74 -5.63 -32.61
C ILE A 615 45.79 -6.01 -31.56
N GLN A 616 46.77 -6.81 -31.95
CA GLN A 616 47.89 -7.22 -31.09
C GLN A 616 49.03 -6.21 -31.12
N GLN A 617 49.27 -5.59 -32.28
CA GLN A 617 50.34 -4.62 -32.49
C GLN A 617 49.93 -3.64 -33.59
N ALA A 618 50.25 -2.36 -33.40
CA ALA A 618 50.06 -1.33 -34.42
C ALA A 618 51.41 -0.69 -34.79
N LEU A 619 51.70 -0.60 -36.09
CA LEU A 619 52.94 -0.05 -36.63
C LEU A 619 52.64 1.11 -37.58
N SER A 620 53.22 2.29 -37.34
CA SER A 620 52.93 3.51 -38.09
C SER A 620 54.22 4.10 -38.73
N PRO A 621 54.76 3.49 -39.81
CA PRO A 621 55.96 4.03 -40.46
C PRO A 621 55.70 5.42 -41.04
N SER A 622 56.52 6.41 -40.66
CA SER A 622 56.25 7.83 -40.95
C SER A 622 56.25 8.20 -42.44
N LEU A 623 56.87 7.37 -43.29
CA LEU A 623 56.96 7.60 -44.73
C LEU A 623 56.06 6.68 -45.55
N ALA A 624 55.39 5.68 -44.95
CA ALA A 624 54.62 4.72 -45.72
C ALA A 624 53.47 5.37 -46.50
N HIS A 625 53.25 4.86 -47.71
CA HIS A 625 52.21 5.28 -48.62
C HIS A 625 51.22 4.14 -48.84
N LEU A 626 49.93 4.44 -48.77
CA LEU A 626 48.84 3.54 -49.15
C LEU A 626 48.20 4.04 -50.44
N LYS A 627 48.05 3.17 -51.43
CA LYS A 627 47.27 3.46 -52.64
C LYS A 627 46.08 2.52 -52.80
N TYR A 628 46.28 1.26 -52.45
CA TYR A 628 45.23 0.25 -52.46
C TYR A 628 45.16 -0.44 -51.11
N ALA A 629 43.96 -0.72 -50.64
CA ALA A 629 43.69 -1.73 -49.65
C ALA A 629 43.11 -2.93 -50.41
N ASN A 630 43.94 -3.95 -50.61
CA ASN A 630 43.56 -5.15 -51.34
C ASN A 630 42.83 -6.10 -50.39
N SER A 631 41.65 -6.53 -50.80
CA SER A 631 40.86 -7.48 -50.01
C SER A 631 41.52 -8.85 -50.02
N VAL A 632 41.62 -9.46 -48.84
CA VAL A 632 41.97 -10.88 -48.67
C VAL A 632 40.79 -11.68 -48.13
N PHE A 633 39.62 -11.05 -48.03
CA PHE A 633 38.39 -11.64 -47.54
C PHE A 633 37.40 -11.89 -48.67
N GLU A 634 36.82 -13.09 -48.71
CA GLU A 634 35.94 -13.50 -49.79
C GLU A 634 34.70 -12.61 -49.87
N GLY A 635 34.41 -12.09 -51.07
CA GLY A 635 33.22 -11.27 -51.33
C GLY A 635 33.39 -9.76 -51.09
N MET A 636 34.54 -9.30 -50.58
CA MET A 636 34.88 -7.88 -50.47
C MET A 636 35.69 -7.40 -51.68
N ILE A 637 35.44 -6.17 -52.11
CA ILE A 637 36.16 -5.52 -53.21
C ILE A 637 37.44 -4.83 -52.71
N ASP A 638 38.39 -4.59 -53.62
CA ASP A 638 39.54 -3.75 -53.33
C ASP A 638 39.12 -2.28 -53.20
N LEU A 639 39.74 -1.56 -52.27
CA LEU A 639 39.53 -0.13 -52.07
C LEU A 639 40.74 0.63 -52.58
N GLN A 640 40.51 1.64 -53.41
CA GLN A 640 41.56 2.49 -53.97
C GLN A 640 41.38 3.93 -53.52
N VAL A 641 42.51 4.55 -53.18
CA VAL A 641 42.59 5.99 -52.85
C VAL A 641 42.13 6.83 -54.04
N ASP A 642 41.18 7.73 -53.82
CA ASP A 642 40.71 8.69 -54.81
C ASP A 642 41.70 9.86 -54.90
N PRO A 643 42.46 10.00 -56.00
CA PRO A 643 43.44 11.07 -56.12
C PRO A 643 42.81 12.48 -56.14
N GLN A 644 41.49 12.61 -56.35
CA GLN A 644 40.79 13.91 -56.28
C GLN A 644 40.59 14.39 -54.84
N LYS A 645 40.62 13.49 -53.86
CA LYS A 645 40.45 13.79 -52.42
C LYS A 645 41.77 13.95 -51.69
N ILE A 646 42.89 13.92 -52.42
CA ILE A 646 44.24 13.93 -51.90
C ILE A 646 45.00 15.13 -52.50
N ASP A 647 45.85 15.79 -51.72
CA ASP A 647 46.74 16.82 -52.24
C ASP A 647 47.65 16.25 -53.35
N SER A 648 47.72 16.94 -54.49
CA SER A 648 48.55 16.54 -55.64
C SER A 648 50.00 16.19 -55.29
N SER A 649 50.57 16.80 -54.26
CA SER A 649 51.93 16.54 -53.74
C SER A 649 52.10 15.17 -53.09
N GLN A 650 51.01 14.47 -52.79
CA GLN A 650 50.99 13.11 -52.27
C GLN A 650 50.87 12.06 -53.39
N GLY A 651 50.71 12.48 -54.65
CA GLY A 651 50.75 11.59 -55.81
C GLY A 651 49.69 10.50 -55.79
N GLY A 652 48.50 10.79 -55.25
CA GLY A 652 47.40 9.82 -55.13
C GLY A 652 47.60 8.75 -54.06
N HIS A 653 48.48 8.98 -53.08
CA HIS A 653 48.72 8.07 -51.96
C HIS A 653 48.28 8.71 -50.64
N LEU A 654 47.58 7.94 -49.80
CA LEU A 654 47.31 8.32 -48.42
C LEU A 654 48.57 8.05 -47.58
N ARG A 655 48.94 8.97 -46.70
CA ARG A 655 50.15 8.87 -45.86
C ARG A 655 49.78 8.55 -44.41
N GLN A 656 50.79 8.22 -43.62
CA GLN A 656 50.67 8.06 -42.16
C GLN A 656 49.70 6.93 -41.73
N ILE A 657 49.61 5.88 -42.56
CA ILE A 657 48.78 4.72 -42.30
C ILE A 657 49.42 3.84 -41.23
N THR A 658 48.55 3.21 -40.44
CA THR A 658 48.95 2.28 -39.40
C THR A 658 48.64 0.86 -39.85
N ALA A 659 49.64 -0.01 -39.90
CA ALA A 659 49.40 -1.44 -40.00
C ALA A 659 48.92 -1.97 -38.64
N ILE A 660 47.85 -2.76 -38.65
CA ILE A 660 47.22 -3.32 -37.46
C ILE A 660 47.34 -4.84 -37.48
N HIS A 661 48.37 -5.37 -36.81
CA HIS A 661 48.64 -6.80 -36.78
C HIS A 661 47.63 -7.53 -35.85
N PRO A 662 47.02 -8.61 -36.34
CA PRO A 662 45.92 -9.29 -35.65
C PRO A 662 46.39 -10.09 -34.44
N THR A 663 45.49 -10.30 -33.49
CA THR A 663 45.56 -11.42 -32.55
C THR A 663 45.24 -12.75 -33.26
N ASP A 664 45.51 -13.89 -32.62
CA ASP A 664 45.29 -15.22 -33.24
C ASP A 664 43.83 -15.48 -33.66
N ASN A 665 42.86 -14.76 -33.06
CA ASN A 665 41.43 -14.94 -33.32
C ASN A 665 40.84 -13.91 -34.30
N ALA A 666 41.62 -12.89 -34.68
CA ALA A 666 41.16 -11.83 -35.58
C ALA A 666 41.38 -12.23 -37.04
N GLN A 667 40.43 -11.85 -37.91
CA GLN A 667 40.49 -12.09 -39.35
C GLN A 667 41.01 -10.86 -40.06
N ILE A 668 41.96 -11.04 -40.98
CA ILE A 668 42.43 -9.95 -41.84
C ILE A 668 41.42 -9.78 -42.98
N LEU A 669 40.93 -8.56 -43.15
CA LEU A 669 40.06 -8.17 -44.26
C LEU A 669 40.85 -7.54 -45.41
N TYR A 670 41.78 -6.64 -45.07
CA TYR A 670 42.53 -5.86 -46.04
C TYR A 670 44.02 -5.83 -45.72
N VAL A 671 44.83 -5.88 -46.78
CA VAL A 671 46.28 -5.62 -46.73
C VAL A 671 46.61 -4.39 -47.57
N ALA A 672 47.58 -3.59 -47.12
CA ALA A 672 48.02 -2.39 -47.81
C ALA A 672 48.83 -2.72 -49.06
N ASP A 673 48.77 -1.83 -50.06
CA ASP A 673 49.56 -1.91 -51.29
C ASP A 673 49.79 -0.51 -51.88
N SER A 674 50.84 -0.37 -52.70
CA SER A 674 51.31 0.91 -53.26
C SER A 674 51.97 0.74 -54.64
N ASP A 675 52.32 1.84 -55.30
CA ASP A 675 53.08 1.77 -56.56
C ASP A 675 54.58 1.49 -56.35
N PHE A 676 55.04 1.36 -55.10
CA PHE A 676 56.45 1.22 -54.75
C PHE A 676 56.79 -0.23 -54.41
N GLU A 677 58.01 -0.68 -54.73
CA GLU A 677 58.54 -1.97 -54.31
C GLU A 677 58.63 -2.05 -52.77
N ASP A 678 58.51 -3.27 -52.22
CA ASP A 678 58.45 -3.54 -50.78
C ASP A 678 59.70 -3.04 -50.03
N GLU A 679 60.87 -3.05 -50.68
CA GLU A 679 62.13 -2.55 -50.11
C GLU A 679 62.23 -1.02 -50.09
N HIS A 680 61.35 -0.31 -50.81
CA HIS A 680 61.31 1.14 -50.78
C HIS A 680 60.58 1.63 -49.53
N TYR A 681 61.10 2.69 -48.89
CA TYR A 681 60.53 3.23 -47.65
C TYR A 681 59.06 3.72 -47.78
N PHE A 682 58.60 3.97 -49.01
CA PHE A 682 57.18 4.26 -49.31
C PHE A 682 56.31 2.99 -49.43
N GLY A 683 56.88 1.86 -49.88
CA GLY A 683 56.20 0.57 -50.05
C GLY A 683 56.33 -0.38 -48.85
N VAL A 684 56.93 0.07 -47.75
CA VAL A 684 57.20 -0.75 -46.55
C VAL A 684 55.95 -1.37 -45.89
N LEU A 685 54.75 -0.91 -46.23
CA LEU A 685 53.48 -1.45 -45.75
C LEU A 685 52.84 -2.46 -46.72
N ASN A 686 53.39 -2.68 -47.91
CA ASN A 686 52.82 -3.64 -48.86
C ASN A 686 52.63 -5.01 -48.19
N GLY A 687 51.44 -5.59 -48.34
CA GLY A 687 51.04 -6.84 -47.70
C GLY A 687 50.75 -6.76 -46.19
N SER A 688 50.93 -5.60 -45.54
CA SER A 688 50.65 -5.43 -44.11
C SER A 688 49.15 -5.25 -43.84
N PRO A 689 48.57 -5.85 -42.78
CA PRO A 689 47.15 -5.73 -42.49
C PRO A 689 46.74 -4.29 -42.15
N VAL A 690 45.66 -3.81 -42.77
CA VAL A 690 45.06 -2.48 -42.55
C VAL A 690 43.55 -2.53 -42.33
N GLY A 691 42.95 -3.72 -42.41
CA GLY A 691 41.56 -3.97 -42.05
C GLY A 691 41.45 -5.29 -41.31
N LEU A 692 40.83 -5.28 -40.12
CA LEU A 692 40.60 -6.47 -39.30
C LEU A 692 39.11 -6.63 -38.97
N ARG A 693 38.71 -7.87 -38.73
CA ARG A 693 37.43 -8.27 -38.16
C ARG A 693 37.68 -9.11 -36.91
N ASN A 694 36.99 -8.80 -35.82
CA ASN A 694 37.12 -9.50 -34.56
C ASN A 694 35.77 -9.67 -33.86
N PHE A 695 35.63 -10.72 -33.07
CA PHE A 695 34.44 -10.99 -32.25
C PHE A 695 34.79 -10.83 -30.79
N TYR A 696 33.90 -10.19 -30.02
CA TYR A 696 34.04 -10.05 -28.57
C TYR A 696 32.72 -10.39 -27.91
N GLU A 697 32.70 -11.48 -27.14
CA GLU A 697 31.49 -12.08 -26.59
C GLU A 697 30.43 -12.32 -27.70
N ALA A 698 29.29 -11.63 -27.65
CA ALA A 698 28.24 -11.72 -28.65
C ALA A 698 28.38 -10.69 -29.79
N GLY A 699 29.26 -9.70 -29.64
CA GLY A 699 29.41 -8.58 -30.56
C GLY A 699 30.52 -8.75 -31.59
N GLU A 700 30.59 -7.78 -32.50
CA GLU A 700 31.49 -7.81 -33.65
C GLU A 700 32.08 -6.43 -33.94
N ALA A 701 33.39 -6.38 -34.17
CA ALA A 701 34.09 -5.17 -34.56
C ALA A 701 34.84 -5.37 -35.88
N ILE A 702 34.67 -4.43 -36.80
CA ILE A 702 35.50 -4.28 -38.00
C ILE A 702 36.28 -2.98 -37.87
N THR A 703 37.59 -3.04 -38.03
CA THR A 703 38.46 -1.87 -37.90
C THR A 703 39.29 -1.68 -39.15
N LEU A 704 39.09 -0.56 -39.83
CA LEU A 704 39.97 -0.05 -40.88
C LEU A 704 40.89 1.01 -40.30
N SER A 705 42.19 0.87 -40.53
CA SER A 705 43.21 1.83 -40.07
C SER A 705 43.40 3.04 -41.00
N PHE A 706 42.41 3.27 -41.87
CA PHE A 706 42.32 4.38 -42.79
C PHE A 706 40.86 4.86 -42.92
N PRO A 707 40.63 6.17 -43.17
CA PRO A 707 39.29 6.71 -43.36
C PRO A 707 38.75 6.38 -44.77
N LEU A 708 37.50 5.94 -44.85
CA LEU A 708 36.82 5.60 -46.10
C LEU A 708 36.58 6.82 -46.99
N TYR A 709 36.47 8.01 -46.39
CA TYR A 709 36.31 9.27 -47.13
C TYR A 709 37.32 9.40 -48.28
N TYR A 710 38.58 8.97 -48.08
CA TYR A 710 39.64 9.12 -49.07
C TYR A 710 39.64 8.06 -50.19
N MET A 711 38.74 7.08 -50.13
CA MET A 711 38.59 6.07 -51.17
C MET A 711 37.58 6.53 -52.23
N TYR A 712 37.60 5.88 -53.39
CA TYR A 712 36.53 6.08 -54.38
C TYR A 712 35.18 5.77 -53.74
N GLN A 713 34.22 6.68 -53.94
CA GLN A 713 32.94 6.62 -53.25
C GLN A 713 32.14 5.35 -53.56
N ASP A 714 32.09 4.92 -54.82
CA ASP A 714 31.39 3.69 -55.21
C ASP A 714 32.00 2.46 -54.51
N GLN A 715 33.34 2.43 -54.36
CA GLN A 715 34.03 1.33 -53.69
C GLN A 715 33.78 1.35 -52.17
N ALA A 716 33.87 2.52 -51.55
CA ALA A 716 33.54 2.66 -50.13
C ALA A 716 32.08 2.27 -49.85
N LYS A 717 31.16 2.62 -50.75
CA LYS A 717 29.75 2.26 -50.66
C LYS A 717 29.55 0.75 -50.77
N ASP A 718 30.13 0.10 -51.76
CA ASP A 718 30.06 -1.35 -51.91
C ASP A 718 30.62 -2.08 -50.69
N PHE A 719 31.72 -1.60 -50.12
CA PHE A 719 32.28 -2.14 -48.88
C PHE A 719 31.33 -1.97 -47.69
N VAL A 720 30.85 -0.76 -47.42
CA VAL A 720 29.92 -0.49 -46.30
C VAL A 720 28.64 -1.30 -46.48
N GLN A 721 28.06 -1.33 -47.67
CA GLN A 721 26.87 -2.12 -47.96
C GLN A 721 27.13 -3.62 -47.74
N HIS A 722 28.29 -4.14 -48.15
CA HIS A 722 28.65 -5.53 -47.87
C HIS A 722 28.78 -5.81 -46.37
N VAL A 723 29.48 -4.94 -45.62
CA VAL A 723 29.63 -5.08 -44.17
C VAL A 723 28.27 -5.09 -43.49
N PHE A 724 27.45 -4.07 -43.72
CA PHE A 724 26.20 -3.93 -43.00
C PHE A 724 25.17 -4.99 -43.42
N ARG A 725 25.07 -5.37 -44.70
CA ARG A 725 24.10 -6.40 -45.14
C ARG A 725 24.55 -7.83 -44.87
N ASN A 726 25.82 -8.16 -45.09
CA ASN A 726 26.26 -9.56 -45.14
C ASN A 726 27.04 -9.98 -43.89
N LEU A 727 27.73 -9.05 -43.23
CA LEU A 727 28.48 -9.34 -42.00
C LEU A 727 27.65 -8.98 -40.77
N PHE A 728 27.17 -7.73 -40.70
CA PHE A 728 26.35 -7.26 -39.60
C PHE A 728 24.88 -7.62 -39.75
N LEU A 729 24.43 -8.08 -40.92
CA LEU A 729 23.06 -8.54 -41.15
C LEU A 729 22.00 -7.48 -40.75
N GLU A 730 22.29 -6.21 -41.04
CA GLU A 730 21.36 -5.11 -40.84
C GLU A 730 20.18 -5.18 -41.82
N ASP A 731 19.00 -4.87 -41.30
CA ASP A 731 17.78 -4.80 -42.09
C ASP A 731 17.83 -3.59 -43.04
N THR A 732 17.56 -3.81 -44.33
CA THR A 732 17.48 -2.72 -45.31
C THR A 732 16.05 -2.19 -45.41
N ALA A 733 15.91 -0.88 -45.60
CA ALA A 733 14.63 -0.17 -45.68
C ALA A 733 13.79 -0.53 -46.93
N SER A 734 14.21 -1.48 -47.77
CA SER A 734 13.55 -1.82 -49.04
C SER A 734 13.48 -3.32 -49.39
N ASP A 735 13.77 -4.25 -48.48
CA ASP A 735 13.46 -5.67 -48.72
C ASP A 735 12.11 -6.04 -48.11
N ASP A 736 11.08 -6.02 -48.98
CA ASP A 736 9.76 -6.64 -48.85
C ASP A 736 8.88 -6.17 -47.66
N PRO A 737 7.67 -5.60 -47.86
CA PRO A 737 6.69 -5.39 -46.78
C PRO A 737 6.25 -6.68 -46.05
N TYR A 738 6.89 -7.82 -46.34
CA TYR A 738 6.76 -9.09 -45.66
C TYR A 738 7.96 -9.52 -44.79
N HIS A 739 9.07 -8.78 -44.76
CA HIS A 739 10.07 -8.95 -43.69
C HIS A 739 9.63 -8.19 -42.43
N THR A 740 8.56 -8.71 -41.83
CA THR A 740 8.23 -8.44 -40.43
C THR A 740 9.42 -8.95 -39.61
N PRO A 741 9.94 -8.22 -38.58
CA PRO A 741 10.91 -8.77 -37.63
C PRO A 741 10.41 -10.16 -37.22
N PRO A 742 11.26 -11.21 -37.20
CA PRO A 742 10.81 -12.59 -37.22
C PRO A 742 9.70 -12.77 -36.21
N ALA A 743 8.45 -12.90 -36.69
CA ALA A 743 7.28 -12.54 -35.91
C ALA A 743 7.40 -13.13 -34.50
N ARG A 744 7.64 -12.30 -33.49
CA ARG A 744 7.80 -12.83 -32.13
C ARG A 744 6.42 -13.28 -31.67
N LEU A 745 6.34 -14.52 -31.18
CA LEU A 745 5.12 -15.00 -30.54
C LEU A 745 4.90 -14.08 -29.32
N ALA A 746 3.84 -13.27 -29.31
CA ALA A 746 3.68 -12.26 -28.28
C ALA A 746 2.21 -11.98 -27.94
N ILE A 747 1.98 -11.48 -26.73
CA ILE A 747 0.71 -10.96 -26.27
C ILE A 747 0.91 -9.46 -26.01
N GLY A 748 0.20 -8.62 -26.76
CA GLY A 748 0.23 -7.16 -26.61
C GLY A 748 -0.34 -6.70 -25.26
N ALA A 749 -0.14 -5.42 -24.94
CA ALA A 749 -0.71 -4.84 -23.73
C ALA A 749 -2.24 -4.98 -23.76
N ASN A 750 -2.79 -5.38 -22.62
CA ASN A 750 -4.23 -5.45 -22.46
C ASN A 750 -4.73 -4.09 -21.96
N HIS A 751 -5.80 -3.57 -22.56
CA HIS A 751 -6.41 -2.30 -22.13
C HIS A 751 -7.94 -2.45 -22.02
N PRO A 752 -8.56 -1.99 -20.92
CA PRO A 752 -7.94 -1.46 -19.70
C PRO A 752 -7.18 -2.52 -18.87
N ASN A 753 -6.23 -2.10 -18.02
CA ASN A 753 -5.53 -2.93 -17.01
C ASN A 753 -5.17 -2.07 -15.77
N PRO A 754 -5.71 -2.34 -14.57
CA PRO A 754 -6.72 -3.36 -14.26
C PRO A 754 -8.05 -3.11 -14.99
N PHE A 755 -8.87 -4.15 -15.16
CA PHE A 755 -10.19 -4.03 -15.80
C PHE A 755 -11.34 -4.50 -14.90
N LEU A 756 -12.51 -3.86 -15.07
CA LEU A 756 -13.76 -4.14 -14.31
C LEU A 756 -14.75 -5.03 -15.08
N HIS A 757 -14.77 -4.94 -16.41
CA HIS A 757 -15.80 -5.60 -17.24
C HIS A 757 -15.23 -6.43 -18.37
N SER A 758 -14.29 -5.87 -19.13
CA SER A 758 -13.53 -6.61 -20.14
C SER A 758 -12.21 -5.93 -20.42
N THR A 759 -11.26 -6.69 -20.96
CA THR A 759 -9.98 -6.20 -21.45
C THR A 759 -9.73 -6.74 -22.86
N ARG A 760 -9.06 -5.94 -23.70
CA ARG A 760 -8.69 -6.31 -25.07
C ARG A 760 -7.19 -6.32 -25.22
N PHE A 761 -6.66 -7.28 -25.98
CA PHE A 761 -5.23 -7.43 -26.24
C PHE A 761 -5.00 -8.03 -27.62
N ALA A 762 -3.86 -7.69 -28.22
CA ALA A 762 -3.42 -8.28 -29.47
C ALA A 762 -2.63 -9.57 -29.23
N VAL A 763 -2.79 -10.55 -30.10
CA VAL A 763 -1.98 -11.77 -30.17
C VAL A 763 -1.20 -11.73 -31.47
N ILE A 764 0.12 -11.84 -31.36
CA ILE A 764 1.05 -11.86 -32.51
C ILE A 764 1.55 -13.29 -32.68
N THR A 765 1.34 -13.85 -33.88
CA THR A 765 1.73 -15.23 -34.18
C THR A 765 3.06 -15.27 -34.91
N LYS A 766 3.89 -16.25 -34.58
CA LYS A 766 5.22 -16.41 -35.18
C LYS A 766 5.19 -17.13 -36.54
N ASP A 767 4.31 -18.11 -36.68
CA ASP A 767 4.23 -18.99 -37.84
C ASP A 767 2.80 -18.99 -38.39
N GLU A 768 2.58 -18.55 -39.62
CA GLU A 768 1.25 -18.46 -40.24
C GLU A 768 0.69 -19.82 -40.70
N HIS A 769 1.39 -20.93 -40.42
CA HIS A 769 0.96 -22.28 -40.75
C HIS A 769 0.71 -23.15 -39.51
N LEU A 770 1.13 -22.71 -38.32
CA LEU A 770 0.90 -23.43 -37.07
C LEU A 770 -0.31 -22.88 -36.30
N PRO A 771 -1.24 -23.75 -35.84
CA PRO A 771 -2.39 -23.30 -35.07
C PRO A 771 -2.01 -22.69 -33.73
N ILE A 772 -2.84 -21.78 -33.23
CA ILE A 772 -2.64 -21.13 -31.93
C ILE A 772 -3.67 -21.57 -30.90
N SER A 773 -3.24 -21.61 -29.64
CA SER A 773 -4.13 -21.76 -28.48
C SER A 773 -3.89 -20.63 -27.49
N VAL A 774 -4.97 -20.00 -27.04
CA VAL A 774 -4.95 -18.90 -26.07
C VAL A 774 -5.85 -19.26 -24.90
N GLY A 775 -5.29 -19.25 -23.69
CA GLY A 775 -6.02 -19.53 -22.47
C GLY A 775 -5.71 -18.54 -21.36
N VAL A 776 -6.66 -18.38 -20.45
CA VAL A 776 -6.51 -17.66 -19.18
C VAL A 776 -6.23 -18.68 -18.09
N TYR A 777 -5.26 -18.41 -17.23
CA TYR A 777 -4.81 -19.29 -16.16
C TYR A 777 -4.79 -18.54 -14.82
N ASN A 778 -5.10 -19.26 -13.74
CA ASN A 778 -4.89 -18.73 -12.38
C ASN A 778 -3.41 -18.88 -11.96
N LEU A 779 -3.03 -18.31 -10.81
CA LEU A 779 -1.66 -18.39 -10.27
C LEU A 779 -1.18 -19.82 -9.96
N ARG A 780 -2.10 -20.78 -9.83
CA ARG A 780 -1.76 -22.21 -9.67
C ARG A 780 -1.51 -22.92 -11.01
N GLY A 781 -1.52 -22.20 -12.12
CA GLY A 781 -1.34 -22.75 -13.47
C GLY A 781 -2.55 -23.52 -14.01
N GLN A 782 -3.71 -23.43 -13.36
CA GLN A 782 -4.94 -24.07 -13.85
C GLN A 782 -5.60 -23.18 -14.89
N ARG A 783 -6.01 -23.74 -16.04
CA ARG A 783 -6.74 -23.01 -17.08
C ARG A 783 -8.16 -22.73 -16.59
N VAL A 784 -8.53 -21.45 -16.54
CA VAL A 784 -9.86 -20.99 -16.11
C VAL A 784 -10.77 -20.64 -17.29
N ARG A 785 -10.20 -20.30 -18.45
CA ARG A 785 -10.94 -19.99 -19.68
C ARG A 785 -10.10 -20.29 -20.92
N ALA A 786 -10.65 -20.97 -21.92
CA ALA A 786 -10.10 -20.97 -23.28
C ALA A 786 -10.67 -19.79 -24.09
N LEU A 787 -9.80 -19.01 -24.72
CA LEU A 787 -10.17 -17.90 -25.62
C LEU A 787 -10.03 -18.31 -27.08
N ALA A 788 -9.05 -19.16 -27.40
CA ALA A 788 -8.88 -19.80 -28.69
C ALA A 788 -8.25 -21.18 -28.49
N GLN A 789 -8.67 -22.18 -29.27
CA GLN A 789 -8.13 -23.54 -29.25
C GLN A 789 -7.94 -24.01 -30.68
N ASP A 790 -6.70 -24.35 -31.02
CA ASP A 790 -6.28 -24.79 -32.37
C ASP A 790 -6.79 -23.87 -33.49
N ALA A 791 -6.81 -22.56 -33.23
CA ALA A 791 -7.33 -21.56 -34.15
C ALA A 791 -6.36 -21.32 -35.30
N ALA A 792 -6.91 -21.05 -36.49
CA ALA A 792 -6.12 -20.68 -37.65
C ALA A 792 -5.28 -19.42 -37.33
N PRO A 793 -3.96 -19.44 -37.59
CA PRO A 793 -3.09 -18.31 -37.29
C PRO A 793 -3.44 -17.11 -38.17
N ARG A 794 -3.35 -15.91 -37.59
CA ARG A 794 -3.32 -14.62 -38.30
C ARG A 794 -2.19 -13.81 -37.70
N THR A 795 -1.45 -13.09 -38.54
CA THR A 795 -0.29 -12.28 -38.17
C THR A 795 -0.53 -11.46 -36.89
N VAL A 796 -1.71 -10.83 -36.79
CA VAL A 796 -2.24 -10.21 -35.57
C VAL A 796 -3.72 -10.57 -35.40
N SER A 797 -4.10 -11.00 -34.19
CA SER A 797 -5.50 -11.22 -33.80
C SER A 797 -5.83 -10.44 -32.54
N GLU A 798 -6.81 -9.54 -32.59
CA GLU A 798 -7.37 -8.91 -31.39
C GLU A 798 -8.26 -9.93 -30.65
N MET A 799 -8.06 -10.06 -29.35
CA MET A 799 -8.85 -10.91 -28.47
C MET A 799 -9.34 -10.11 -27.26
N SER A 800 -10.42 -10.59 -26.64
CA SER A 800 -10.99 -9.98 -25.45
C SER A 800 -11.30 -11.02 -24.39
N TRP A 801 -11.20 -10.63 -23.13
CA TRP A 801 -11.66 -11.43 -22.00
C TRP A 801 -12.55 -10.59 -21.08
N ASP A 802 -13.67 -11.15 -20.64
CA ASP A 802 -14.72 -10.50 -19.85
C ASP A 802 -14.66 -10.82 -18.35
N GLY A 803 -13.55 -11.37 -17.87
CA GLY A 803 -13.36 -11.71 -16.46
C GLY A 803 -14.13 -12.95 -16.00
N LYS A 804 -14.66 -13.77 -16.91
CA LYS A 804 -15.42 -14.99 -16.59
C LYS A 804 -14.66 -16.27 -16.90
N ASP A 805 -15.04 -17.34 -16.21
CA ASP A 805 -14.52 -18.69 -16.44
C ASP A 805 -15.19 -19.40 -17.63
N GLU A 806 -14.80 -20.65 -17.91
CA GLU A 806 -15.37 -21.50 -18.96
C GLU A 806 -16.91 -21.67 -18.84
N LYS A 807 -17.45 -21.63 -17.61
CA LYS A 807 -18.89 -21.79 -17.31
C LYS A 807 -19.67 -20.47 -17.36
N GLY A 808 -19.00 -19.35 -17.62
CA GLY A 808 -19.61 -18.02 -17.64
C GLY A 808 -19.83 -17.43 -16.24
N MET A 809 -19.19 -17.98 -15.21
CA MET A 809 -19.20 -17.42 -13.86
C MET A 809 -18.12 -16.34 -13.76
N ARG A 810 -18.41 -15.24 -13.06
CA ARG A 810 -17.39 -14.22 -12.75
C ARG A 810 -16.31 -14.83 -11.86
N LEU A 811 -15.06 -14.60 -12.24
CA LEU A 811 -13.89 -14.96 -11.47
C LEU A 811 -13.59 -13.88 -10.42
N ALA A 812 -13.00 -14.22 -9.27
CA ALA A 812 -12.68 -13.27 -8.20
C ALA A 812 -11.69 -12.17 -8.64
N SER A 813 -11.66 -11.03 -7.95
CA SER A 813 -10.62 -10.02 -8.15
C SER A 813 -9.24 -10.65 -7.93
N GLY A 814 -8.29 -10.38 -8.81
CA GLY A 814 -6.96 -10.97 -8.71
C GLY A 814 -6.17 -10.99 -10.00
N ILE A 815 -4.99 -11.60 -9.90
CA ILE A 815 -4.04 -11.73 -11.00
C ILE A 815 -4.30 -13.02 -11.78
N TYR A 816 -4.43 -12.89 -13.09
CA TYR A 816 -4.54 -14.00 -14.04
C TYR A 816 -3.43 -13.92 -15.09
N MET A 817 -3.11 -15.04 -15.72
CA MET A 817 -2.11 -15.12 -16.78
C MET A 817 -2.79 -15.47 -18.10
N LEU A 818 -2.65 -14.61 -19.10
CA LEU A 818 -2.92 -14.94 -20.49
C LEU A 818 -1.75 -15.77 -21.01
N ARG A 819 -2.01 -16.93 -21.61
CA ARG A 819 -0.97 -17.76 -22.21
C ARG A 819 -1.32 -18.07 -23.66
N LEU A 820 -0.38 -17.80 -24.54
CA LEU A 820 -0.41 -18.07 -25.97
C LEU A 820 0.56 -19.22 -26.27
N VAL A 821 0.11 -20.23 -27.00
CA VAL A 821 0.89 -21.39 -27.42
C VAL A 821 0.81 -21.54 -28.94
N GLN A 822 1.96 -21.75 -29.58
CA GLN A 822 2.07 -22.06 -31.01
C GLN A 822 3.19 -23.09 -31.22
N GLY A 823 2.82 -24.32 -31.62
CA GLY A 823 3.75 -25.45 -31.67
C GLY A 823 4.41 -25.72 -30.32
N ASN A 824 5.74 -25.74 -30.27
CA ASN A 824 6.53 -25.94 -29.05
C ASN A 824 6.86 -24.63 -28.28
N ARG A 825 6.33 -23.47 -28.71
CA ARG A 825 6.60 -22.17 -28.09
C ARG A 825 5.40 -21.71 -27.27
N SER A 826 5.65 -21.05 -26.13
CA SER A 826 4.59 -20.39 -25.36
C SER A 826 5.06 -19.06 -24.77
N VAL A 827 4.17 -18.06 -24.76
CA VAL A 827 4.37 -16.77 -24.09
C VAL A 827 3.21 -16.51 -23.15
N ALA A 828 3.47 -15.83 -22.02
CA ALA A 828 2.46 -15.48 -21.05
C ALA A 828 2.52 -14.00 -20.66
N ARG A 829 1.38 -13.41 -20.33
CA ARG A 829 1.25 -12.01 -19.88
C ARG A 829 0.30 -11.91 -18.69
N LYS A 830 0.68 -11.09 -17.71
CA LYS A 830 -0.12 -10.78 -16.52
C LYS A 830 -1.32 -9.91 -16.90
N VAL A 831 -2.48 -10.18 -16.30
CA VAL A 831 -3.71 -9.41 -16.44
C VAL A 831 -4.36 -9.25 -15.06
N VAL A 832 -4.92 -8.08 -14.75
CA VAL A 832 -5.53 -7.80 -13.42
C VAL A 832 -7.03 -7.55 -13.56
N LEU A 833 -7.84 -8.39 -12.91
CA LEU A 833 -9.30 -8.26 -12.82
C LEU A 833 -9.69 -7.65 -11.46
N MET A 834 -10.56 -6.65 -11.47
CA MET A 834 -11.18 -6.05 -10.27
C MET A 834 -12.71 -6.11 -10.36
N HIS A 835 -13.39 -6.19 -9.22
CA HIS A 835 -14.85 -6.06 -9.11
C HIS A 835 -15.26 -4.72 -8.53
#